data_AF-A0A2D7V2Y0-F1
#
_entry.id   AF-A0A2D7V2Y0-F1
#
_cell.length_a   1.000
_cell.length_b   1.000
_cell.length_c   1.000
_cell.angle_alpha   90.00
_cell.angle_beta   90.00
_cell.angle_gamma   90.00
#
_symmetry.space_group_name_H-M   'P 1'
#
loop_
_entity.id
_entity.type
_entity.pdbx_description
1 polymer ?
#
loop_
_entity_poly.entity_id
_entity_poly.type
_entity_poly.pdbx_seq_one_letter_code
_entity_poly.pdbx_strand_id
1 'polypeptide(L)'
;MESLNKRKLGSAIFLPISLVLGVLGFGFPVYFSTVSETALRDVGEGTKSVEEEIVRQFRQNNLGPADMLLPLASIGKREEFSKVIRSKKQEHPELAISGGGSIFDMLTFSEYFGGLDRFNLNRGRFEAFFVYNRATTRGDLRQRLQENSSNDNVLAVLNAIPTEGRPGNFWARLLSEPKISAFPGVKVAKLEKFPFFPNRSVLLSVGIKSSNEFDDNVSEAEIRDSCLATARKNLSALSSKAEWFQATKLGTDTEIVDLDGNHSLPEIDFKEMSARMGLLKIGRTEDGGYLAIIGGILNDSGVLEKHGRWLPYPILVPMMVGTAMSLEKEYYSADATFEIGRLSQKALSGDLPAKERIRSFYWAAHQLARKMNLMQMAELTQACPDLQGVFDLAALIRMRNRPLSESIGSIKAAERELGFLPVGERESAVKKLKFLVEEKKVAQNDFEKELQIIYAGTLLSGDPDGIYRFVKSYPVFVKDGDEDAAVAALRDLKTAMSYGQGAIQHLLELNKPIHDDGPLESLVAQVFPILGGNVLTYLSHSHRDFAIFLKNFLIISSFFFFILFIAKILPKPNYQRSESHFFLRWSRRVSGAALLGLLSILILEPTLLQSPRGQVSVAGFDFALANLLAYANEESMADQNLTIVTAIVAGVFLLIQIVIFMYCLSRVSQIKNEELKAGLKLGLLDNEENLFDLGLYVGLGGTVMSLILLLVLDVKQDALIGAYTSTLFGILFVAALKITIIRPYRNHLLVKQAGEKRYEP
;
A
#
# COMPACT_ATOMS: atom_id res chain seq x y z
N MET A 1 20.37 13.16 65.20
CA MET A 1 19.75 12.04 64.46
C MET A 1 18.29 12.31 64.06
N GLU A 2 17.49 13.06 64.82
CA GLU A 2 16.07 13.33 64.49
C GLU A 2 15.82 14.12 63.19
N SER A 3 16.71 15.06 62.82
CA SER A 3 16.57 15.84 61.58
C SER A 3 16.84 15.03 60.30
N LEU A 4 17.64 13.95 60.40
CA LEU A 4 17.89 13.01 59.31
C LEU A 4 16.67 12.10 59.07
N ASN A 5 15.96 11.68 60.12
CA ASN A 5 14.74 10.87 59.98
C ASN A 5 13.56 11.67 59.43
N LYS A 6 13.36 12.95 59.84
CA LYS A 6 12.31 13.81 59.27
C LYS A 6 12.53 14.12 57.78
N ARG A 7 13.79 14.29 57.33
CA ARG A 7 14.12 14.46 55.90
C ARG A 7 13.91 13.19 55.07
N LYS A 8 14.21 12.00 55.64
CA LYS A 8 13.96 10.70 55.00
C LYS A 8 12.48 10.37 54.86
N LEU A 9 11.65 10.74 55.84
CA LEU A 9 10.19 10.55 55.76
C LEU A 9 9.55 11.42 54.66
N GLY A 10 9.94 12.70 54.57
CA GLY A 10 9.44 13.61 53.53
C GLY A 10 9.92 13.29 52.11
N SER A 11 10.99 12.50 51.95
CA SER A 11 11.40 11.97 50.64
C SER A 11 10.56 10.77 50.20
N ALA A 12 9.97 10.00 51.12
CA ALA A 12 9.19 8.80 50.79
C ALA A 12 7.94 9.11 49.96
N ILE A 13 7.44 10.34 49.97
CA ILE A 13 6.24 10.78 49.24
C ILE A 13 6.49 10.93 47.73
N PHE A 14 7.72 11.20 47.28
CA PHE A 14 8.00 11.39 45.85
C PHE A 14 7.98 10.08 45.05
N LEU A 15 8.31 8.95 45.68
CA LEU A 15 8.28 7.64 45.03
C LEU A 15 6.86 7.20 44.61
N PRO A 16 5.82 7.23 45.48
CA PRO A 16 4.47 6.87 45.07
C PRO A 16 3.90 7.85 44.03
N ILE A 17 4.23 9.16 44.12
CA ILE A 17 3.83 10.13 43.08
C ILE A 17 4.47 9.78 41.73
N SER A 18 5.77 9.48 41.72
CA SER A 18 6.49 9.06 40.51
C SER A 18 5.88 7.78 39.92
N LEU A 19 5.55 6.80 40.76
CA LEU A 19 4.96 5.54 40.35
C LEU A 19 3.55 5.73 39.76
N VAL A 20 2.68 6.52 40.40
CA VAL A 20 1.34 6.83 39.87
C VAL A 20 1.43 7.55 38.52
N LEU A 21 2.28 8.57 38.41
CA LEU A 21 2.48 9.29 37.14
C LEU A 21 3.08 8.38 36.06
N GLY A 22 3.97 7.45 36.46
CA GLY A 22 4.54 6.46 35.56
C GLY A 22 3.49 5.50 35.03
N VAL A 23 2.64 4.95 35.90
CA VAL A 23 1.50 4.08 35.52
C VAL A 23 0.55 4.81 34.57
N LEU A 24 0.21 6.07 34.86
CA LEU A 24 -0.65 6.88 34.00
C LEU A 24 0.00 7.22 32.66
N GLY A 25 1.30 7.52 32.64
CA GLY A 25 2.03 7.87 31.42
C GLY A 25 2.30 6.67 30.51
N PHE A 26 2.85 5.59 31.05
CA PHE A 26 3.14 4.38 30.27
C PHE A 26 1.87 3.61 29.89
N GLY A 27 0.83 3.63 30.72
CA GLY A 27 -0.44 3.00 30.41
C GLY A 27 -1.32 3.80 29.45
N PHE A 28 -0.95 5.04 29.10
CA PHE A 28 -1.74 5.87 28.21
C PHE A 28 -1.77 5.25 26.79
N PRO A 29 -2.94 4.83 26.28
CA PRO A 29 -3.09 4.11 25.01
C PRO A 29 -3.02 5.01 23.78
N VAL A 30 -1.92 5.75 23.64
CA VAL A 30 -1.65 6.65 22.50
C VAL A 30 -0.21 6.49 22.06
N TYR A 31 -0.02 6.34 20.76
CA TYR A 31 1.29 6.13 20.15
C TYR A 31 1.50 7.08 18.97
N PHE A 32 2.75 7.28 18.58
CA PHE A 32 3.11 8.15 17.46
C PHE A 32 2.93 7.43 16.11
N SER A 33 3.50 6.23 15.98
CA SER A 33 3.55 5.48 14.72
C SER A 33 2.48 4.38 14.63
N THR A 34 1.89 3.99 15.76
CA THR A 34 0.94 2.87 15.89
C THR A 34 -0.41 3.33 16.46
N VAL A 35 -1.40 2.44 16.49
CA VAL A 35 -2.73 2.63 17.08
C VAL A 35 -2.89 1.66 18.25
N SER A 36 -3.40 2.14 19.39
CA SER A 36 -3.64 1.25 20.53
C SER A 36 -4.87 0.37 20.31
N GLU A 37 -4.75 -0.91 20.63
CA GLU A 37 -5.86 -1.85 20.61
C GLU A 37 -6.99 -1.46 21.58
N THR A 38 -6.66 -0.91 22.75
CA THR A 38 -7.66 -0.46 23.73
C THR A 38 -8.47 0.73 23.24
N ALA A 39 -7.86 1.63 22.47
CA ALA A 39 -8.56 2.75 21.84
C ALA A 39 -9.51 2.25 20.74
N LEU A 40 -9.07 1.28 19.94
CA LEU A 40 -9.92 0.63 18.94
C LEU A 40 -11.12 -0.08 19.58
N ARG A 41 -10.91 -0.76 20.70
CA ARG A 41 -11.99 -1.42 21.45
C ARG A 41 -13.02 -0.42 21.97
N ASP A 42 -12.58 0.71 22.51
CA ASP A 42 -13.46 1.78 23.02
C ASP A 42 -14.29 2.41 21.89
N VAL A 43 -13.65 2.71 20.74
CA VAL A 43 -14.33 3.27 19.55
C VAL A 43 -15.27 2.25 18.89
N GLY A 44 -14.91 0.97 18.93
CA GLY A 44 -15.74 -0.12 18.41
C GLY A 44 -16.95 -0.45 19.27
N GLU A 45 -16.93 -0.10 20.56
CA GLU A 45 -18.00 -0.44 21.50
C GLU A 45 -19.34 0.18 21.08
N GLY A 46 -20.39 -0.65 21.01
CA GLY A 46 -21.72 -0.23 20.57
C GLY A 46 -21.88 -0.01 19.05
N THR A 47 -20.83 -0.26 18.26
CA THR A 47 -20.91 -0.25 16.80
C THR A 47 -21.22 -1.63 16.23
N LYS A 48 -21.62 -1.67 14.96
CA LYS A 48 -22.06 -2.90 14.29
C LYS A 48 -20.96 -3.96 14.30
N SER A 49 -21.27 -5.16 14.77
CA SER A 49 -20.33 -6.29 14.79
C SER A 49 -20.45 -7.19 13.56
N VAL A 50 -19.42 -8.01 13.30
CA VAL A 50 -19.45 -9.06 12.25
C VAL A 50 -20.65 -9.99 12.44
N GLU A 51 -21.00 -10.31 13.68
CA GLU A 51 -22.10 -11.23 13.99
C GLU A 51 -23.47 -10.61 13.70
N GLU A 52 -23.63 -9.32 13.99
CA GLU A 52 -24.83 -8.58 13.62
C GLU A 52 -24.97 -8.45 12.11
N GLU A 53 -23.86 -8.29 11.38
CA GLU A 53 -23.86 -8.34 9.92
C GLU A 53 -24.28 -9.72 9.42
N ILE A 54 -23.77 -10.83 9.98
CA ILE A 54 -24.21 -12.18 9.63
C ILE A 54 -25.73 -12.34 9.84
N VAL A 55 -26.26 -11.86 10.96
CA VAL A 55 -27.70 -11.91 11.25
C VAL A 55 -28.50 -11.07 10.25
N ARG A 56 -28.02 -9.89 9.87
CA ARG A 56 -28.63 -9.07 8.80
C ARG A 56 -28.66 -9.86 7.48
N GLN A 57 -27.56 -10.48 7.09
CA GLN A 57 -27.48 -11.27 5.87
C GLN A 57 -28.46 -12.47 5.92
N PHE A 58 -28.63 -13.13 7.07
CA PHE A 58 -29.65 -14.17 7.23
C PHE A 58 -31.09 -13.66 7.09
N ARG A 59 -31.40 -12.44 7.55
CA ARG A 59 -32.72 -11.81 7.38
C ARG A 59 -33.02 -11.51 5.91
N GLN A 60 -31.99 -11.19 5.13
CA GLN A 60 -32.08 -10.95 3.69
C GLN A 60 -31.99 -12.24 2.86
N ASN A 61 -31.88 -13.41 3.50
CA ASN A 61 -31.62 -14.70 2.85
C ASN A 61 -30.32 -14.74 2.02
N ASN A 62 -29.35 -13.91 2.37
CA ASN A 62 -28.03 -13.82 1.75
C ASN A 62 -27.07 -14.87 2.34
N LEU A 63 -27.20 -16.13 1.89
CA LEU A 63 -26.42 -17.25 2.42
C LEU A 63 -24.92 -17.17 2.08
N GLY A 64 -24.59 -16.69 0.89
CA GLY A 64 -23.23 -16.55 0.38
C GLY A 64 -22.41 -15.53 1.16
N PRO A 65 -22.89 -14.28 1.31
CA PRO A 65 -22.28 -13.30 2.19
C PRO A 65 -22.10 -13.83 3.63
N ALA A 66 -23.14 -14.46 4.20
CA ALA A 66 -23.04 -15.03 5.54
C ALA A 66 -21.98 -16.15 5.65
N ASP A 67 -21.82 -16.98 4.61
CA ASP A 67 -20.79 -18.03 4.55
C ASP A 67 -19.37 -17.44 4.53
N MET A 68 -19.16 -16.30 3.86
CA MET A 68 -17.87 -15.59 3.85
C MET A 68 -17.51 -14.99 5.21
N LEU A 69 -18.50 -14.54 5.98
CA LEU A 69 -18.30 -13.95 7.29
C LEU A 69 -18.16 -15.00 8.41
N LEU A 70 -18.67 -16.22 8.20
CA LEU A 70 -18.72 -17.28 9.21
C LEU A 70 -17.37 -17.59 9.89
N PRO A 71 -16.22 -17.63 9.18
CA PRO A 71 -14.91 -17.89 9.79
C PRO A 71 -14.36 -16.73 10.64
N LEU A 72 -15.05 -15.60 10.67
CA LEU A 72 -14.74 -14.44 11.50
C LEU A 72 -15.65 -14.32 12.72
N ALA A 73 -16.77 -15.06 12.75
CA ALA A 73 -17.65 -15.16 13.92
C ALA A 73 -16.95 -15.85 15.10
N SER A 74 -17.42 -15.54 16.32
CA SER A 74 -16.96 -16.19 17.55
C SER A 74 -17.17 -17.70 17.51
N ILE A 75 -16.31 -18.44 18.22
CA ILE A 75 -16.31 -19.92 18.21
C ILE A 75 -17.68 -20.48 18.63
N GLY A 76 -18.34 -19.87 19.62
CA GLY A 76 -19.66 -20.31 20.11
C GLY A 76 -20.78 -20.15 19.08
N LYS A 77 -20.85 -18.99 18.40
CA LYS A 77 -21.90 -18.73 17.40
C LYS A 77 -21.63 -19.35 16.03
N ARG A 78 -20.36 -19.65 15.72
CA ARG A 78 -19.99 -20.27 14.44
C ARG A 78 -20.74 -21.56 14.18
N GLU A 79 -20.88 -22.43 15.18
CA GLU A 79 -21.61 -23.69 14.99
C GLU A 79 -23.10 -23.45 14.74
N GLU A 80 -23.72 -22.54 15.50
CA GLU A 80 -25.12 -22.14 15.32
C GLU A 80 -25.38 -21.59 13.92
N PHE A 81 -24.61 -20.59 13.50
CA PHE A 81 -24.73 -19.99 12.16
C PHE A 81 -24.46 -21.00 11.04
N SER A 82 -23.52 -21.92 11.24
CA SER A 82 -23.25 -22.99 10.27
C SER A 82 -24.44 -23.94 10.09
N LYS A 83 -25.17 -24.25 11.16
CA LYS A 83 -26.39 -25.08 11.11
C LYS A 83 -27.49 -24.38 10.34
N VAL A 84 -27.69 -23.08 10.58
CA VAL A 84 -28.67 -22.26 9.83
C VAL A 84 -28.35 -22.24 8.34
N ILE A 85 -27.08 -22.00 7.96
CA ILE A 85 -26.66 -22.02 6.55
C ILE A 85 -26.93 -23.40 5.92
N ARG A 86 -26.60 -24.48 6.63
CA ARG A 86 -26.80 -25.85 6.13
C ARG A 86 -28.27 -26.20 5.96
N SER A 87 -29.14 -25.88 6.92
CA SER A 87 -30.59 -26.15 6.78
C SER A 87 -31.18 -25.36 5.63
N LYS A 88 -30.88 -24.05 5.52
CA LYS A 88 -31.38 -23.23 4.40
C LYS A 88 -30.88 -23.71 3.03
N LYS A 89 -29.62 -24.15 2.91
CA LYS A 89 -29.09 -24.75 1.66
C LYS A 89 -29.77 -26.09 1.32
N GLN A 90 -30.23 -26.86 2.32
CA GLN A 90 -30.97 -28.11 2.10
C GLN A 90 -32.43 -27.87 1.71
N GLU A 91 -33.08 -26.91 2.36
CA GLU A 91 -34.46 -26.50 2.07
C GLU A 91 -34.58 -25.83 0.69
N HIS A 92 -33.57 -25.03 0.32
CA HIS A 92 -33.55 -24.25 -0.93
C HIS A 92 -32.19 -24.37 -1.64
N PRO A 93 -31.96 -25.43 -2.43
CA PRO A 93 -30.69 -25.65 -3.15
C PRO A 93 -30.32 -24.52 -4.12
N GLU A 94 -31.30 -23.79 -4.66
CA GLU A 94 -31.10 -22.60 -5.51
C GLU A 94 -30.28 -21.51 -4.83
N LEU A 95 -30.46 -21.29 -3.53
CA LEU A 95 -29.75 -20.27 -2.77
C LEU A 95 -28.25 -20.57 -2.64
N ALA A 96 -27.86 -21.84 -2.76
CA ALA A 96 -26.46 -22.23 -2.75
C ALA A 96 -25.72 -21.73 -4.01
N ILE A 97 -26.42 -21.60 -5.14
CA ILE A 97 -25.82 -21.12 -6.41
C ILE A 97 -25.83 -19.60 -6.48
N SER A 98 -26.97 -18.96 -6.21
CA SER A 98 -27.05 -17.49 -6.28
C SER A 98 -26.24 -16.83 -5.17
N GLY A 99 -25.98 -17.54 -4.07
CA GLY A 99 -25.43 -16.98 -2.85
C GLY A 99 -26.48 -16.28 -1.99
N GLY A 100 -27.77 -16.47 -2.28
CA GLY A 100 -28.87 -15.83 -1.56
C GLY A 100 -29.68 -14.83 -2.38
N GLY A 101 -30.54 -14.08 -1.69
CA GLY A 101 -31.37 -13.02 -2.26
C GLY A 101 -32.83 -13.06 -1.81
N SER A 102 -33.55 -11.98 -2.08
CA SER A 102 -34.99 -11.90 -1.85
C SER A 102 -35.75 -12.91 -2.72
N ILE A 103 -37.05 -13.12 -2.44
CA ILE A 103 -37.91 -13.93 -3.30
C ILE A 103 -37.92 -13.39 -4.74
N PHE A 104 -37.80 -12.07 -4.92
CA PHE A 104 -37.69 -11.43 -6.22
C PHE A 104 -36.35 -11.72 -6.91
N ASP A 105 -35.26 -11.84 -6.16
CA ASP A 105 -33.95 -12.22 -6.70
C ASP A 105 -33.92 -13.72 -7.05
N MET A 106 -34.63 -14.56 -6.30
CA MET A 106 -34.83 -15.97 -6.65
C MET A 106 -35.69 -16.14 -7.90
N LEU A 107 -36.78 -15.38 -8.02
CA LEU A 107 -37.62 -15.36 -9.22
C LEU A 107 -36.79 -14.86 -10.40
N THR A 108 -36.13 -13.72 -10.26
CA THR A 108 -35.13 -13.18 -11.20
C THR A 108 -34.09 -14.24 -11.55
N PHE A 109 -33.51 -14.94 -10.59
CA PHE A 109 -32.48 -15.94 -10.85
C PHE A 109 -33.06 -17.12 -11.66
N SER A 110 -34.24 -17.60 -11.29
CA SER A 110 -34.94 -18.65 -12.02
C SER A 110 -35.36 -18.21 -13.43
N GLU A 111 -35.72 -16.94 -13.59
CA GLU A 111 -36.27 -16.33 -14.79
C GLU A 111 -35.19 -15.89 -15.77
N TYR A 112 -34.06 -15.37 -15.30
CA TYR A 112 -32.93 -14.88 -16.11
C TYR A 112 -31.85 -15.95 -16.35
N PHE A 113 -31.70 -16.93 -15.44
CA PHE A 113 -30.75 -18.04 -15.64
C PHE A 113 -31.44 -19.35 -16.00
N GLY A 114 -32.78 -19.34 -16.06
CA GLY A 114 -33.65 -20.42 -16.54
C GLY A 114 -33.57 -21.69 -15.70
N GLY A 115 -33.52 -21.52 -14.38
CA GLY A 115 -33.45 -22.57 -13.36
C GLY A 115 -32.05 -23.15 -13.11
N LEU A 116 -31.93 -23.88 -11.99
CA LEU A 116 -30.72 -24.56 -11.50
C LEU A 116 -30.02 -25.38 -12.58
N ASP A 117 -28.78 -25.03 -12.91
CA ASP A 117 -27.92 -25.91 -13.69
C ASP A 117 -27.42 -27.06 -12.78
N ARG A 118 -28.08 -28.22 -12.86
CA ARG A 118 -27.66 -29.45 -12.14
C ARG A 118 -26.19 -29.79 -12.41
N PHE A 119 -25.66 -29.43 -13.58
CA PHE A 119 -24.25 -29.66 -13.92
C PHE A 119 -23.29 -28.81 -13.08
N ASN A 120 -23.59 -27.52 -12.88
CA ASN A 120 -22.76 -26.63 -12.05
C ASN A 120 -22.95 -26.92 -10.56
N LEU A 121 -24.17 -27.27 -10.13
CA LEU A 121 -24.45 -27.67 -8.75
C LEU A 121 -23.66 -28.92 -8.35
N ASN A 122 -23.64 -29.95 -9.21
CA ASN A 122 -22.87 -31.18 -8.95
C ASN A 122 -21.35 -30.98 -8.94
N ARG A 123 -20.86 -29.88 -9.54
CA ARG A 123 -19.43 -29.53 -9.59
C ARG A 123 -19.01 -28.46 -8.58
N GLY A 124 -19.95 -27.96 -7.77
CA GLY A 124 -19.68 -26.91 -6.78
C GLY A 124 -19.23 -25.58 -7.38
N ARG A 125 -19.62 -25.27 -8.63
CA ARG A 125 -19.22 -24.04 -9.33
C ARG A 125 -20.27 -22.97 -9.16
N PHE A 126 -20.09 -22.13 -8.14
CA PHE A 126 -21.06 -21.10 -7.73
C PHE A 126 -20.60 -19.68 -8.05
N GLU A 127 -19.49 -19.51 -8.78
CA GLU A 127 -18.92 -18.22 -9.07
C GLU A 127 -19.82 -17.40 -10.02
N ALA A 128 -19.95 -16.09 -9.78
CA ALA A 128 -20.84 -15.19 -10.53
C ALA A 128 -20.57 -15.23 -12.04
N PHE A 129 -19.31 -15.45 -12.44
CA PHE A 129 -18.95 -15.61 -13.85
C PHE A 129 -19.69 -16.78 -14.53
N PHE A 130 -19.85 -17.93 -13.87
CA PHE A 130 -20.57 -19.05 -14.45
C PHE A 130 -22.06 -18.74 -14.63
N VAL A 131 -22.61 -17.98 -13.69
CA VAL A 131 -23.99 -17.47 -13.76
C VAL A 131 -24.15 -16.55 -14.97
N TYR A 132 -23.27 -15.54 -15.14
CA TYR A 132 -23.29 -14.64 -16.30
C TYR A 132 -23.09 -15.37 -17.64
N ASN A 133 -22.17 -16.33 -17.69
CA ASN A 133 -21.92 -17.13 -18.89
C ASN A 133 -23.14 -17.98 -19.28
N ARG A 134 -23.80 -18.60 -18.30
CA ARG A 134 -25.02 -19.38 -18.55
C ARG A 134 -26.16 -18.51 -19.07
N ALA A 135 -26.38 -17.36 -18.45
CA ALA A 135 -27.40 -16.39 -18.88
C ALA A 135 -27.18 -15.94 -20.33
N THR A 136 -25.92 -15.65 -20.66
CA THR A 136 -25.57 -15.13 -21.98
C THR A 136 -25.69 -16.20 -23.06
N THR A 137 -25.31 -17.45 -22.77
CA THR A 137 -25.37 -18.56 -23.74
C THR A 137 -26.79 -19.01 -24.09
N ARG A 138 -27.78 -18.73 -23.23
CA ARG A 138 -29.20 -18.96 -23.57
C ARG A 138 -29.75 -17.93 -24.56
N GLY A 139 -29.12 -16.76 -24.69
CA GLY A 139 -29.41 -15.75 -25.70
C GLY A 139 -30.63 -14.86 -25.41
N ASP A 140 -31.46 -15.21 -24.44
CA ASP A 140 -32.69 -14.50 -24.06
C ASP A 140 -32.43 -13.26 -23.18
N LEU A 141 -31.48 -13.33 -22.25
CA LEU A 141 -31.20 -12.24 -21.30
C LEU A 141 -30.85 -10.92 -22.01
N ARG A 142 -29.99 -10.96 -23.03
CA ARG A 142 -29.58 -9.76 -23.77
C ARG A 142 -30.77 -9.09 -24.44
N GLN A 143 -31.58 -9.88 -25.16
CA GLN A 143 -32.76 -9.38 -25.88
C GLN A 143 -33.77 -8.78 -24.90
N ARG A 144 -34.04 -9.49 -23.79
CA ARG A 144 -34.97 -9.03 -22.76
C ARG A 144 -34.53 -7.72 -22.11
N LEU A 145 -33.25 -7.56 -21.79
CA LEU A 145 -32.75 -6.30 -21.23
C LEU A 145 -32.82 -5.16 -22.25
N GLN A 146 -32.62 -5.43 -23.55
CA GLN A 146 -32.77 -4.43 -24.60
C GLN A 146 -34.24 -4.00 -24.81
N GLU A 147 -35.20 -4.91 -24.70
CA GLU A 147 -36.62 -4.64 -24.92
C GLU A 147 -37.32 -4.03 -23.68
N ASN A 148 -36.91 -4.42 -22.46
CA ASN A 148 -37.65 -4.10 -21.24
C ASN A 148 -36.96 -3.07 -20.31
N SER A 149 -35.66 -2.80 -20.46
CA SER A 149 -34.97 -1.86 -19.57
C SER A 149 -35.26 -0.41 -19.97
N SER A 150 -35.67 0.41 -19.00
CA SER A 150 -35.80 1.87 -19.17
C SER A 150 -34.53 2.63 -18.74
N ASN A 151 -33.45 1.94 -18.39
CA ASN A 151 -32.24 2.55 -17.85
C ASN A 151 -31.21 2.82 -18.97
N ASP A 152 -30.96 4.10 -19.25
CA ASP A 152 -30.02 4.54 -20.30
C ASP A 152 -28.60 3.98 -20.10
N ASN A 153 -28.17 3.78 -18.85
CA ASN A 153 -26.85 3.21 -18.54
C ASN A 153 -26.78 1.72 -18.91
N VAL A 154 -27.87 0.98 -18.69
CA VAL A 154 -27.99 -0.43 -19.09
C VAL A 154 -27.97 -0.54 -20.60
N LEU A 155 -28.76 0.28 -21.29
CA LEU A 155 -28.78 0.34 -22.76
C LEU A 155 -27.40 0.72 -23.32
N ALA A 156 -26.69 1.65 -22.69
CA ALA A 156 -25.32 2.01 -23.10
C ALA A 156 -24.34 0.83 -23.02
N VAL A 157 -24.38 0.05 -21.94
CA VAL A 157 -23.55 -1.16 -21.80
C VAL A 157 -23.93 -2.21 -22.85
N LEU A 158 -25.23 -2.43 -23.08
CA LEU A 158 -25.73 -3.41 -24.05
C LEU A 158 -25.36 -3.03 -25.50
N ASN A 159 -25.45 -1.75 -25.82
CA ASN A 159 -25.04 -1.21 -27.13
C ASN A 159 -23.52 -1.29 -27.31
N ALA A 160 -22.74 -1.26 -26.22
CA ALA A 160 -21.31 -1.47 -26.26
C ALA A 160 -20.91 -2.94 -26.48
N ILE A 161 -21.82 -3.93 -26.36
CA ILE A 161 -21.45 -5.34 -26.53
C ILE A 161 -21.00 -5.61 -27.97
N PRO A 162 -19.78 -6.12 -28.17
CA PRO A 162 -19.34 -6.51 -29.50
C PRO A 162 -20.17 -7.70 -30.00
N THR A 163 -20.75 -7.59 -31.20
CA THR A 163 -21.62 -8.62 -31.79
C THR A 163 -20.86 -9.72 -32.52
N GLU A 164 -19.62 -9.46 -32.97
CA GLU A 164 -18.97 -10.26 -34.02
C GLU A 164 -17.46 -10.47 -33.76
N GLY A 165 -17.04 -10.50 -32.49
CA GLY A 165 -15.66 -10.77 -32.09
C GLY A 165 -15.05 -9.72 -31.14
N ARG A 166 -13.82 -9.96 -30.67
CA ARG A 166 -13.15 -9.06 -29.71
C ARG A 166 -12.91 -7.67 -30.31
N PRO A 167 -13.04 -6.58 -29.55
CA PRO A 167 -12.59 -5.26 -30.00
C PRO A 167 -11.12 -5.33 -30.42
N GLY A 168 -10.85 -5.09 -31.71
CA GLY A 168 -9.51 -5.26 -32.32
C GLY A 168 -9.30 -6.53 -33.15
N ASN A 169 -10.33 -7.36 -33.37
CA ASN A 169 -10.21 -8.55 -34.23
C ASN A 169 -9.79 -8.23 -35.68
N PHE A 170 -10.01 -6.98 -36.13
CA PHE A 170 -9.57 -6.52 -37.45
C PHE A 170 -8.06 -6.67 -37.66
N TRP A 171 -7.24 -6.65 -36.59
CA TRP A 171 -5.79 -6.83 -36.69
C TRP A 171 -5.41 -8.15 -37.34
N ALA A 172 -6.06 -9.26 -36.96
CA ALA A 172 -5.75 -10.57 -37.52
C ALA A 172 -6.02 -10.60 -39.03
N ARG A 173 -7.16 -10.02 -39.44
CA ARG A 173 -7.55 -9.95 -40.85
C ARG A 173 -6.64 -9.02 -41.65
N LEU A 174 -6.38 -7.81 -41.14
CA LEU A 174 -5.52 -6.81 -41.76
C LEU A 174 -4.09 -7.31 -41.97
N LEU A 175 -3.53 -8.03 -40.99
CA LEU A 175 -2.17 -8.59 -41.05
C LEU A 175 -2.08 -9.90 -41.86
N SER A 176 -3.22 -10.50 -42.20
CA SER A 176 -3.31 -11.69 -43.07
C SER A 176 -3.59 -11.35 -44.53
N GLU A 177 -4.00 -10.12 -44.82
CA GLU A 177 -4.35 -9.68 -46.17
C GLU A 177 -3.10 -9.61 -47.06
N PRO A 178 -3.01 -10.38 -48.16
CA PRO A 178 -1.84 -10.40 -49.03
C PRO A 178 -1.46 -9.01 -49.56
N LYS A 179 -2.45 -8.17 -49.91
CA LYS A 179 -2.20 -6.79 -50.36
C LYS A 179 -1.44 -5.96 -49.33
N ILE A 180 -1.62 -6.27 -48.04
CA ILE A 180 -0.96 -5.58 -46.93
C ILE A 180 0.36 -6.26 -46.58
N SER A 181 0.41 -7.58 -46.45
CA SER A 181 1.59 -8.29 -45.93
C SER A 181 2.62 -8.72 -46.98
N ALA A 182 2.28 -8.77 -48.27
CA ALA A 182 3.17 -9.32 -49.30
C ALA A 182 4.18 -8.32 -49.86
N PHE A 183 3.91 -7.02 -49.75
CA PHE A 183 4.76 -5.97 -50.33
C PHE A 183 5.35 -5.05 -49.25
N PRO A 184 6.67 -4.73 -49.32
CA PRO A 184 7.31 -3.84 -48.38
C PRO A 184 6.87 -2.38 -48.59
N GLY A 185 6.77 -1.61 -47.52
CA GLY A 185 6.38 -0.20 -47.58
C GLY A 185 5.47 0.23 -46.43
N VAL A 186 5.06 1.51 -46.47
CA VAL A 186 4.16 2.10 -45.49
C VAL A 186 2.72 2.06 -46.00
N LYS A 187 1.82 1.59 -45.15
CA LYS A 187 0.40 1.35 -45.47
C LYS A 187 -0.48 2.02 -44.43
N VAL A 188 -1.57 2.64 -44.88
CA VAL A 188 -2.55 3.32 -44.02
C VAL A 188 -3.92 2.71 -44.29
N ALA A 189 -4.52 2.10 -43.28
CA ALA A 189 -5.88 1.56 -43.38
C ALA A 189 -6.87 2.42 -42.58
N LYS A 190 -7.81 3.08 -43.25
CA LYS A 190 -8.92 3.78 -42.57
C LYS A 190 -9.95 2.74 -42.09
N LEU A 191 -10.32 2.83 -40.81
CA LEU A 191 -11.28 1.93 -40.20
C LEU A 191 -12.70 2.52 -40.31
N GLU A 192 -13.57 1.85 -41.06
CA GLU A 192 -14.98 2.22 -41.18
C GLU A 192 -15.91 1.20 -40.54
N LYS A 193 -16.98 1.70 -39.88
CA LYS A 193 -18.00 0.89 -39.19
C LYS A 193 -17.44 0.02 -38.04
N PHE A 194 -16.32 0.42 -37.45
CA PHE A 194 -15.77 -0.18 -36.23
C PHE A 194 -16.21 0.62 -34.99
N PRO A 195 -17.14 0.11 -34.15
CA PRO A 195 -17.75 0.89 -33.05
C PRO A 195 -16.76 1.40 -32.00
N PHE A 196 -15.67 0.65 -31.76
CA PHE A 196 -14.64 0.99 -30.76
C PHE A 196 -13.47 1.81 -31.32
N PHE A 197 -13.47 2.04 -32.64
CA PHE A 197 -12.43 2.76 -33.36
C PHE A 197 -13.06 3.69 -34.42
N PRO A 198 -14.00 4.58 -34.05
CA PRO A 198 -14.61 5.49 -35.00
C PRO A 198 -13.57 6.48 -35.55
N ASN A 199 -13.59 6.67 -36.87
CA ASN A 199 -12.68 7.57 -37.61
C ASN A 199 -11.18 7.29 -37.40
N ARG A 200 -10.80 6.10 -36.92
CA ARG A 200 -9.39 5.75 -36.68
C ARG A 200 -8.71 5.25 -37.94
N SER A 201 -7.42 5.50 -38.04
CA SER A 201 -6.57 4.97 -39.11
C SER A 201 -5.49 4.08 -38.52
N VAL A 202 -5.14 3.00 -39.20
CA VAL A 202 -4.07 2.09 -38.82
C VAL A 202 -2.87 2.37 -39.70
N LEU A 203 -1.73 2.71 -39.10
CA LEU A 203 -0.48 2.92 -39.81
C LEU A 203 0.42 1.70 -39.63
N LEU A 204 0.86 1.13 -40.74
CA LEU A 204 1.68 -0.07 -40.82
C LEU A 204 2.94 0.21 -41.62
N SER A 205 4.04 -0.43 -41.26
CA SER A 205 5.24 -0.51 -42.11
C SER A 205 5.71 -1.96 -42.17
N VAL A 206 5.93 -2.42 -43.40
CA VAL A 206 6.25 -3.80 -43.71
C VAL A 206 7.71 -3.89 -44.18
N GLY A 207 8.49 -4.72 -43.50
CA GLY A 207 9.84 -5.11 -43.90
C GLY A 207 9.87 -6.59 -44.26
N ILE A 208 10.25 -6.92 -45.49
CA ILE A 208 10.32 -8.28 -46.01
C ILE A 208 11.72 -8.52 -46.57
N LYS A 209 12.23 -9.73 -46.37
CA LYS A 209 13.35 -10.29 -47.13
C LYS A 209 12.94 -11.60 -47.78
N SER A 210 13.28 -11.75 -49.05
CA SER A 210 13.01 -12.98 -49.80
C SER A 210 14.02 -14.08 -49.45
N SER A 211 13.66 -15.34 -49.72
CA SER A 211 14.54 -16.52 -49.48
C SER A 211 15.91 -16.40 -50.14
N ASN A 212 15.98 -15.69 -51.26
CA ASN A 212 17.19 -15.51 -52.07
C ASN A 212 18.12 -14.41 -51.53
N GLU A 213 17.70 -13.67 -50.50
CA GLU A 213 18.45 -12.59 -49.86
C GLU A 213 19.06 -13.00 -48.51
N PHE A 214 18.96 -14.28 -48.16
CA PHE A 214 19.60 -14.83 -46.97
C PHE A 214 21.00 -15.32 -47.31
N ASP A 215 21.99 -14.84 -46.56
CA ASP A 215 23.32 -15.47 -46.55
C ASP A 215 23.26 -16.74 -45.68
N ASP A 216 23.87 -17.85 -46.14
CA ASP A 216 23.77 -19.18 -45.51
C ASP A 216 24.26 -19.26 -44.05
N ASN A 217 24.98 -18.24 -43.55
CA ASN A 217 25.59 -18.19 -42.21
C ASN A 217 24.89 -17.25 -41.21
N VAL A 218 23.79 -16.60 -41.58
CA VAL A 218 23.17 -15.55 -40.76
C VAL A 218 22.13 -16.16 -39.80
N SER A 219 22.19 -15.77 -38.53
CA SER A 219 21.23 -16.23 -37.52
C SER A 219 19.82 -15.68 -37.79
N GLU A 220 18.77 -16.42 -37.39
CA GLU A 220 17.38 -15.95 -37.55
C GLU A 220 17.14 -14.60 -36.83
N ALA A 221 17.87 -14.34 -35.74
CA ALA A 221 17.82 -13.08 -35.00
C ALA A 221 18.37 -11.90 -35.83
N GLU A 222 19.43 -12.10 -36.61
CA GLU A 222 20.00 -11.07 -37.48
C GLU A 222 19.09 -10.77 -38.69
N ILE A 223 18.49 -11.81 -39.29
CA ILE A 223 17.49 -11.64 -40.36
C ILE A 223 16.30 -10.84 -39.84
N ARG A 224 15.83 -11.17 -38.64
CA ARG A 224 14.74 -10.49 -37.95
C ARG A 224 15.04 -9.01 -37.70
N ASP A 225 16.20 -8.71 -37.12
CA ASP A 225 16.59 -7.34 -36.78
C ASP A 225 16.81 -6.49 -38.04
N SER A 226 17.30 -7.11 -39.12
CA SER A 226 17.39 -6.49 -40.44
C SER A 226 16.02 -6.14 -41.03
N CYS A 227 15.05 -7.06 -40.98
CA CYS A 227 13.68 -6.78 -41.45
C CYS A 227 13.01 -5.67 -40.63
N LEU A 228 13.21 -5.66 -39.32
CA LEU A 228 12.74 -4.60 -38.42
C LEU A 228 13.38 -3.24 -38.74
N ALA A 229 14.69 -3.21 -39.00
CA ALA A 229 15.40 -2.00 -39.38
C ALA A 229 14.87 -1.44 -40.70
N THR A 230 14.60 -2.29 -41.70
CA THR A 230 13.98 -1.89 -42.97
C THR A 230 12.58 -1.31 -42.75
N ALA A 231 11.74 -1.97 -41.96
CA ALA A 231 10.40 -1.46 -41.66
C ALA A 231 10.44 -0.09 -40.95
N ARG A 232 11.35 0.10 -39.98
CA ARG A 232 11.51 1.40 -39.31
C ARG A 232 12.05 2.48 -40.25
N LYS A 233 13.03 2.14 -41.09
CA LYS A 233 13.61 3.06 -42.08
C LYS A 233 12.56 3.56 -43.08
N ASN A 234 11.71 2.65 -43.58
CA ASN A 234 10.62 2.96 -44.51
C ASN A 234 9.64 3.96 -43.89
N LEU A 235 9.37 3.84 -42.59
CA LEU A 235 8.51 4.79 -41.88
C LEU A 235 9.22 6.13 -41.64
N SER A 236 10.47 6.12 -41.17
CA SER A 236 11.21 7.35 -40.85
C SER A 236 11.49 8.24 -42.06
N ALA A 237 11.53 7.66 -43.26
CA ALA A 237 11.81 8.36 -44.52
C ALA A 237 10.54 8.74 -45.30
N LEU A 238 9.35 8.54 -44.71
CA LEU A 238 8.08 8.78 -45.38
C LEU A 238 7.83 10.28 -45.58
N SER A 239 7.84 10.73 -46.83
CA SER A 239 7.60 12.14 -47.20
C SER A 239 6.34 12.38 -48.03
N SER A 240 5.76 11.38 -48.71
CA SER A 240 4.55 11.59 -49.54
C SER A 240 3.83 10.33 -50.11
N LYS A 241 4.47 9.15 -50.16
CA LYS A 241 3.86 7.94 -50.77
C LYS A 241 3.55 6.87 -49.71
N ALA A 242 2.31 6.84 -49.24
CA ALA A 242 1.76 5.72 -48.48
C ALA A 242 0.64 5.06 -49.30
N GLU A 243 0.55 3.73 -49.22
CA GLU A 243 -0.57 2.98 -49.81
C GLU A 243 -1.79 3.11 -48.88
N TRP A 244 -2.94 3.50 -49.45
CA TRP A 244 -4.15 3.69 -48.68
C TRP A 244 -5.13 2.55 -48.89
N PHE A 245 -5.67 2.07 -47.79
CA PHE A 245 -6.66 1.01 -47.74
C PHE A 245 -7.88 1.50 -46.95
N GLN A 246 -9.05 1.06 -47.34
CA GLN A 246 -10.26 1.19 -46.56
C GLN A 246 -10.60 -0.18 -45.99
N ALA A 247 -10.56 -0.32 -44.68
CA ALA A 247 -11.05 -1.49 -43.99
C ALA A 247 -12.49 -1.21 -43.57
N THR A 248 -13.44 -1.71 -44.35
CA THR A 248 -14.87 -1.56 -44.07
C THR A 248 -15.40 -2.82 -43.42
N LYS A 249 -16.08 -2.65 -42.29
CA LYS A 249 -16.74 -3.78 -41.62
C LYS A 249 -18.09 -4.12 -42.27
N LEU A 250 -18.25 -5.39 -42.68
CA LEU A 250 -19.48 -5.97 -43.25
C LEU A 250 -19.85 -7.23 -42.44
N GLY A 251 -20.62 -7.04 -41.37
CA GLY A 251 -20.95 -8.13 -40.44
C GLY A 251 -19.69 -8.73 -39.80
N THR A 252 -19.55 -10.06 -39.86
CA THR A 252 -18.37 -10.77 -39.32
C THR A 252 -17.09 -10.58 -40.14
N ASP A 253 -17.21 -10.15 -41.39
CA ASP A 253 -16.09 -9.99 -42.30
C ASP A 253 -15.61 -8.53 -42.37
N THR A 254 -14.32 -8.38 -42.65
CA THR A 254 -13.71 -7.07 -42.96
C THR A 254 -13.27 -7.11 -44.41
N GLU A 255 -13.86 -6.25 -45.21
CA GLU A 255 -13.47 -6.04 -46.60
C GLU A 255 -12.37 -4.98 -46.64
N ILE A 256 -11.31 -5.25 -47.39
CA ILE A 256 -10.16 -4.35 -47.55
C ILE A 256 -10.13 -3.93 -49.01
N VAL A 257 -10.43 -2.66 -49.24
CA VAL A 257 -10.47 -2.05 -50.58
C VAL A 257 -9.31 -1.06 -50.72
N ASP A 258 -8.68 -1.06 -51.88
CA ASP A 258 -7.62 -0.10 -52.20
C ASP A 258 -8.24 1.29 -52.46
N LEU A 259 -7.67 2.34 -51.86
CA LEU A 259 -8.09 3.72 -52.07
C LEU A 259 -7.10 4.42 -53.00
N ASP A 260 -7.57 4.81 -54.20
CA ASP A 260 -6.76 5.59 -55.14
C ASP A 260 -6.52 7.02 -54.61
N GLY A 261 -5.25 7.45 -54.69
CA GLY A 261 -4.70 8.48 -53.82
C GLY A 261 -5.13 9.92 -54.10
N ASN A 262 -5.41 10.66 -53.01
CA ASN A 262 -4.67 11.87 -52.60
C ASN A 262 -5.08 12.23 -51.16
N HIS A 263 -4.88 11.31 -50.21
CA HIS A 263 -5.16 11.57 -48.81
C HIS A 263 -3.88 12.07 -48.11
N SER A 264 -3.95 13.27 -47.55
CA SER A 264 -2.88 13.84 -46.74
C SER A 264 -2.83 13.14 -45.38
N LEU A 265 -1.65 12.65 -45.01
CA LEU A 265 -1.37 12.33 -43.61
C LEU A 265 -1.33 13.65 -42.81
N PRO A 266 -1.78 13.65 -41.53
CA PRO A 266 -1.53 14.78 -40.64
C PRO A 266 -0.02 15.07 -40.57
N GLU A 267 0.38 16.32 -40.28
CA GLU A 267 1.79 16.63 -40.02
C GLU A 267 2.28 15.86 -38.78
N ILE A 268 3.09 14.83 -39.01
CA ILE A 268 3.54 13.87 -38.00
C ILE A 268 5.06 13.76 -38.05
N ASP A 269 5.72 13.71 -36.90
CA ASP A 269 7.14 13.32 -36.81
C ASP A 269 7.27 11.80 -36.98
N PHE A 270 7.43 11.37 -38.23
CA PHE A 270 7.58 9.95 -38.57
C PHE A 270 8.88 9.33 -38.01
N LYS A 271 9.89 10.14 -37.70
CA LYS A 271 11.15 9.66 -37.12
C LYS A 271 10.93 9.24 -35.67
N GLU A 272 10.30 10.09 -34.84
CA GLU A 272 9.93 9.73 -33.47
C GLU A 272 8.91 8.57 -33.46
N MET A 273 7.93 8.60 -34.35
CA MET A 273 6.89 7.58 -34.44
C MET A 273 7.46 6.19 -34.76
N SER A 274 8.44 6.09 -35.66
CA SER A 274 9.10 4.83 -36.02
C SER A 274 9.78 4.13 -34.83
N ALA A 275 10.25 4.90 -33.85
CA ALA A 275 10.84 4.36 -32.63
C ALA A 275 9.78 3.88 -31.62
N ARG A 276 8.58 4.49 -31.63
CA ARG A 276 7.50 4.23 -30.67
C ARG A 276 6.49 3.17 -31.14
N MET A 277 6.50 2.80 -32.42
CA MET A 277 5.62 1.76 -32.96
C MET A 277 5.94 0.36 -32.44
N GLY A 278 4.88 -0.40 -32.17
CA GLY A 278 4.97 -1.78 -31.70
C GLY A 278 5.20 -2.75 -32.85
N LEU A 279 5.89 -3.85 -32.56
CA LEU A 279 5.95 -5.02 -33.44
C LEU A 279 4.59 -5.74 -33.40
N LEU A 280 3.98 -5.94 -34.57
CA LEU A 280 2.64 -6.54 -34.68
C LEU A 280 2.68 -8.00 -35.18
N LYS A 281 3.50 -8.30 -36.18
CA LYS A 281 3.66 -9.65 -36.76
C LYS A 281 5.11 -9.88 -37.15
N ILE A 282 5.60 -11.07 -36.86
CA ILE A 282 6.94 -11.50 -37.22
C ILE A 282 6.97 -12.99 -37.51
N GLY A 283 7.73 -13.40 -38.52
CA GLY A 283 7.90 -14.82 -38.84
C GLY A 283 8.24 -15.07 -40.30
N ARG A 284 8.41 -16.35 -40.63
CA ARG A 284 8.63 -16.79 -42.01
C ARG A 284 7.33 -16.71 -42.83
N THR A 285 7.46 -16.30 -44.08
CA THR A 285 6.36 -16.35 -45.06
C THR A 285 6.25 -17.75 -45.65
N GLU A 286 5.10 -18.06 -46.26
CA GLU A 286 4.87 -19.37 -46.92
C GLU A 286 5.87 -19.63 -48.05
N ASP A 287 6.37 -18.57 -48.69
CA ASP A 287 7.39 -18.61 -49.73
C ASP A 287 8.82 -18.77 -49.19
N GLY A 288 8.98 -19.03 -47.89
CA GLY A 288 10.28 -19.23 -47.24
C GLY A 288 11.05 -17.94 -46.92
N GLY A 289 10.50 -16.76 -47.18
CA GLY A 289 11.05 -15.46 -46.79
C GLY A 289 10.83 -15.12 -45.30
N TYR A 290 11.23 -13.93 -44.87
CA TYR A 290 11.07 -13.43 -43.50
C TYR A 290 10.38 -12.07 -43.51
N LEU A 291 9.38 -11.90 -42.65
CA LEU A 291 8.53 -10.71 -42.58
C LEU A 291 8.55 -10.12 -41.16
N ALA A 292 8.66 -8.80 -41.08
CA ALA A 292 8.41 -8.03 -39.87
C ALA A 292 7.45 -6.87 -40.18
N ILE A 293 6.35 -6.78 -39.43
CA ILE A 293 5.37 -5.69 -39.52
C ILE A 293 5.40 -4.91 -38.21
N ILE A 294 5.65 -3.61 -38.32
CA ILE A 294 5.46 -2.64 -37.23
C ILE A 294 4.24 -1.78 -37.51
N GLY A 295 3.56 -1.31 -36.48
CA GLY A 295 2.41 -0.45 -36.68
C GLY A 295 1.69 -0.02 -35.41
N GLY A 296 0.64 0.77 -35.59
CA GLY A 296 -0.23 1.23 -34.51
C GLY A 296 -1.46 1.98 -35.02
N ILE A 297 -2.32 2.37 -34.10
CA ILE A 297 -3.57 3.08 -34.41
C ILE A 297 -3.33 4.58 -34.22
N LEU A 298 -3.80 5.37 -35.18
CA LEU A 298 -3.78 6.81 -35.18
C LEU A 298 -5.19 7.35 -34.97
N ASN A 299 -5.27 8.39 -34.16
CA ASN A 299 -6.49 9.20 -34.03
C ASN A 299 -6.62 10.22 -35.18
N ASP A 300 -7.73 10.95 -35.19
CA ASP A 300 -8.01 12.00 -36.18
C ASP A 300 -6.95 13.10 -36.21
N SER A 301 -6.24 13.31 -35.09
CA SER A 301 -5.15 14.30 -34.97
C SER A 301 -3.77 13.74 -35.28
N GLY A 302 -3.64 12.48 -35.76
CA GLY A 302 -2.35 11.87 -36.10
C GLY A 302 -1.50 11.39 -34.92
N VAL A 303 -2.05 11.34 -33.71
CA VAL A 303 -1.38 10.86 -32.50
C VAL A 303 -1.55 9.34 -32.39
N LEU A 304 -0.45 8.65 -32.04
CA LEU A 304 -0.41 7.21 -31.82
C LEU A 304 -1.17 6.82 -30.55
N GLU A 305 -2.27 6.09 -30.70
CA GLU A 305 -3.05 5.52 -29.60
C GLU A 305 -2.49 4.16 -29.18
N LYS A 306 -2.25 3.98 -27.88
CA LYS A 306 -1.90 2.68 -27.28
C LYS A 306 -3.15 2.04 -26.72
N HIS A 307 -3.52 0.87 -27.24
CA HIS A 307 -4.70 0.14 -26.79
C HIS A 307 -4.32 -1.07 -25.95
N GLY A 308 -5.02 -1.24 -24.82
CA GLY A 308 -4.88 -2.41 -23.97
C GLY A 308 -5.60 -3.63 -24.54
N ARG A 309 -5.23 -4.81 -24.03
CA ARG A 309 -5.85 -6.08 -24.40
C ARG A 309 -7.21 -6.22 -23.70
N TRP A 310 -8.29 -6.33 -24.48
CA TRP A 310 -9.62 -6.70 -23.98
C TRP A 310 -9.69 -8.13 -23.42
N LEU A 311 -10.72 -8.46 -22.65
CA LEU A 311 -10.98 -9.86 -22.31
C LEU A 311 -11.18 -10.72 -23.59
N PRO A 312 -10.85 -12.03 -23.55
CA PRO A 312 -11.22 -12.94 -24.63
C PRO A 312 -12.74 -12.90 -24.90
N TYR A 313 -13.14 -12.99 -26.17
CA TYR A 313 -14.54 -12.85 -26.58
C TYR A 313 -15.53 -13.74 -25.81
N PRO A 314 -15.23 -15.04 -25.55
CA PRO A 314 -16.13 -15.91 -24.78
C PRO A 314 -16.28 -15.52 -23.30
N ILE A 315 -15.43 -14.63 -22.79
CA ILE A 315 -15.48 -14.13 -21.41
C ILE A 315 -16.07 -12.72 -21.40
N LEU A 316 -15.69 -11.89 -22.38
CA LEU A 316 -16.11 -10.49 -22.48
C LEU A 316 -17.62 -10.36 -22.60
N VAL A 317 -18.24 -11.07 -23.56
CA VAL A 317 -19.69 -10.92 -23.80
C VAL A 317 -20.50 -11.30 -22.55
N PRO A 318 -20.25 -12.45 -21.88
CA PRO A 318 -20.86 -12.75 -20.60
C PRO A 318 -20.67 -11.68 -19.54
N MET A 319 -19.46 -11.13 -19.41
CA MET A 319 -19.20 -10.09 -18.41
C MET A 319 -19.98 -8.80 -18.71
N MET A 320 -20.10 -8.40 -19.97
CA MET A 320 -20.84 -7.18 -20.35
C MET A 320 -22.34 -7.35 -20.14
N VAL A 321 -22.91 -8.49 -20.54
CA VAL A 321 -24.34 -8.80 -20.30
C VAL A 321 -24.62 -8.93 -18.79
N GLY A 322 -23.75 -9.65 -18.07
CA GLY A 322 -23.84 -9.77 -16.61
C GLY A 322 -23.76 -8.42 -15.90
N THR A 323 -22.85 -7.54 -16.34
CA THR A 323 -22.76 -6.17 -15.82
C THR A 323 -24.05 -5.40 -16.08
N ALA A 324 -24.60 -5.44 -17.30
CA ALA A 324 -25.85 -4.77 -17.63
C ALA A 324 -27.01 -5.23 -16.72
N MET A 325 -27.10 -6.53 -16.45
CA MET A 325 -28.05 -7.08 -15.49
C MET A 325 -27.78 -6.59 -14.06
N SER A 326 -26.52 -6.56 -13.62
CA SER A 326 -26.14 -6.04 -12.31
C SER A 326 -26.50 -4.56 -12.14
N LEU A 327 -26.39 -3.75 -13.20
CA LEU A 327 -26.82 -2.36 -13.18
C LEU A 327 -28.35 -2.24 -13.10
N GLU A 328 -29.09 -3.06 -13.84
CA GLU A 328 -30.56 -3.12 -13.79
C GLU A 328 -31.08 -3.51 -12.40
N LYS A 329 -30.34 -4.38 -11.70
CA LYS A 329 -30.68 -4.86 -10.35
C LYS A 329 -30.02 -4.08 -9.21
N GLU A 330 -29.36 -2.96 -9.51
CA GLU A 330 -28.73 -2.08 -8.51
C GLU A 330 -27.68 -2.79 -7.63
N TYR A 331 -26.97 -3.76 -8.20
CA TYR A 331 -25.88 -4.48 -7.52
C TYR A 331 -24.57 -3.67 -7.46
N TYR A 332 -24.52 -2.51 -8.11
CA TYR A 332 -23.46 -1.52 -7.97
C TYR A 332 -24.03 -0.27 -7.28
N SER A 333 -23.17 0.51 -6.62
CA SER A 333 -23.58 1.81 -6.13
C SER A 333 -24.09 2.72 -7.26
N ALA A 334 -24.88 3.73 -6.91
CA ALA A 334 -25.43 4.68 -7.87
C ALA A 334 -24.32 5.40 -8.66
N ASP A 335 -23.25 5.81 -7.97
CA ASP A 335 -22.11 6.50 -8.59
C ASP A 335 -21.32 5.59 -9.53
N ALA A 336 -21.03 4.35 -9.11
CA ALA A 336 -20.39 3.36 -9.97
C ALA A 336 -21.25 3.05 -11.21
N THR A 337 -22.57 2.92 -11.04
CA THR A 337 -23.53 2.69 -12.12
C THR A 337 -23.51 3.81 -13.16
N PHE A 338 -23.56 5.06 -12.69
CA PHE A 338 -23.47 6.24 -13.54
C PHE A 338 -22.13 6.31 -14.28
N GLU A 339 -21.01 6.07 -13.59
CA GLU A 339 -19.69 6.05 -14.23
C GLU A 339 -19.57 4.98 -15.30
N ILE A 340 -20.02 3.75 -15.03
CA ILE A 340 -19.98 2.64 -15.99
C ILE A 340 -20.78 3.00 -17.25
N GLY A 341 -22.02 3.48 -17.09
CA GLY A 341 -22.86 3.89 -18.21
C GLY A 341 -22.22 5.01 -19.05
N ARG A 342 -21.74 6.07 -18.39
CA ARG A 342 -21.02 7.19 -19.03
C ARG A 342 -19.77 6.73 -19.79
N LEU A 343 -18.97 5.85 -19.19
CA LEU A 343 -17.77 5.30 -19.82
C LEU A 343 -18.11 4.43 -21.03
N SER A 344 -19.17 3.64 -20.98
CA SER A 344 -19.66 2.85 -22.12
C SER A 344 -20.11 3.74 -23.28
N GLN A 345 -20.84 4.82 -23.02
CA GLN A 345 -21.25 5.78 -24.06
C GLN A 345 -20.04 6.48 -24.69
N LYS A 346 -19.10 6.97 -23.88
CA LYS A 346 -17.87 7.62 -24.36
C LYS A 346 -16.95 6.67 -25.12
N ALA A 347 -16.90 5.40 -24.73
CA ALA A 347 -16.14 4.39 -25.46
C ALA A 347 -16.68 4.19 -26.88
N LEU A 348 -18.01 4.28 -27.07
CA LEU A 348 -18.66 4.22 -28.38
C LEU A 348 -18.45 5.49 -29.20
N SER A 349 -18.29 6.65 -28.56
CA SER A 349 -17.91 7.89 -29.26
C SER A 349 -16.43 7.95 -29.65
N GLY A 350 -15.63 6.93 -29.32
CA GLY A 350 -14.20 6.85 -29.66
C GLY A 350 -13.25 7.51 -28.67
N ASP A 351 -13.69 7.82 -27.44
CA ASP A 351 -12.84 8.38 -26.39
C ASP A 351 -11.88 7.31 -25.85
N LEU A 352 -10.57 7.49 -26.08
CA LEU A 352 -9.54 6.53 -25.71
C LEU A 352 -9.44 6.32 -24.19
N PRO A 353 -9.29 7.38 -23.36
CA PRO A 353 -9.32 7.26 -21.90
C PRO A 353 -10.54 6.47 -21.37
N ALA A 354 -11.75 6.78 -21.86
CA ALA A 354 -12.95 6.06 -21.43
C ALA A 354 -12.92 4.59 -21.84
N LYS A 355 -12.49 4.30 -23.08
CA LYS A 355 -12.32 2.95 -23.60
C LYS A 355 -11.35 2.11 -22.76
N GLU A 356 -10.22 2.68 -22.36
CA GLU A 356 -9.22 1.98 -21.54
C GLU A 356 -9.69 1.79 -20.09
N ARG A 357 -10.42 2.76 -19.52
CA ARG A 357 -10.99 2.65 -18.18
C ARG A 357 -12.10 1.59 -18.13
N ILE A 358 -13.03 1.56 -19.08
CA ILE A 358 -14.08 0.53 -19.12
C ILE A 358 -13.53 -0.87 -19.42
N ARG A 359 -12.50 -0.97 -20.27
CA ARG A 359 -11.78 -2.24 -20.50
C ARG A 359 -11.16 -2.76 -19.20
N SER A 360 -10.49 -1.88 -18.47
CA SER A 360 -9.88 -2.21 -17.17
C SER A 360 -10.95 -2.64 -16.17
N PHE A 361 -12.12 -1.98 -16.18
CA PHE A 361 -13.25 -2.35 -15.33
C PHE A 361 -13.71 -3.78 -15.60
N TYR A 362 -13.89 -4.19 -16.86
CA TYR A 362 -14.32 -5.57 -17.14
C TYR A 362 -13.29 -6.61 -16.67
N TRP A 363 -12.00 -6.29 -16.72
CA TRP A 363 -10.97 -7.14 -16.12
C TRP A 363 -11.10 -7.23 -14.59
N ALA A 364 -11.33 -6.12 -13.91
CA ALA A 364 -11.56 -6.07 -12.46
C ALA A 364 -12.83 -6.84 -12.07
N ALA A 365 -13.96 -6.54 -12.72
CA ALA A 365 -15.24 -7.23 -12.51
C ALA A 365 -15.12 -8.75 -12.77
N HIS A 366 -14.39 -9.16 -13.81
CA HIS A 366 -14.15 -10.58 -14.08
C HIS A 366 -13.33 -11.27 -12.98
N GLN A 367 -12.36 -10.57 -12.38
CA GLN A 367 -11.58 -11.11 -11.27
C GLN A 367 -12.45 -11.35 -10.03
N LEU A 368 -13.32 -10.40 -9.69
CA LEU A 368 -14.29 -10.56 -8.60
C LEU A 368 -15.27 -11.70 -8.90
N ALA A 369 -15.86 -11.70 -10.10
CA ALA A 369 -16.86 -12.68 -10.52
C ALA A 369 -16.34 -14.12 -10.57
N ARG A 370 -15.02 -14.33 -10.63
CA ARG A 370 -14.37 -15.65 -10.60
C ARG A 370 -14.03 -16.14 -9.21
N LYS A 371 -14.16 -15.30 -8.18
CA LYS A 371 -13.76 -15.60 -6.81
C LYS A 371 -14.93 -15.61 -5.84
N MET A 372 -16.07 -15.07 -6.26
CA MET A 372 -17.26 -14.88 -5.43
C MET A 372 -18.50 -15.35 -6.20
N ASN A 373 -19.53 -15.77 -5.47
CA ASN A 373 -20.85 -15.99 -6.04
C ASN A 373 -21.56 -14.66 -6.35
N LEU A 374 -22.73 -14.73 -7.01
CA LEU A 374 -23.44 -13.55 -7.49
C LEU A 374 -23.77 -12.58 -6.34
N MET A 375 -24.37 -13.08 -5.25
CA MET A 375 -24.78 -12.23 -4.15
C MET A 375 -23.60 -11.70 -3.31
N GLN A 376 -22.53 -12.50 -3.15
CA GLN A 376 -21.29 -12.02 -2.54
C GLN A 376 -20.71 -10.85 -3.34
N MET A 377 -20.62 -11.00 -4.66
CA MET A 377 -20.14 -9.92 -5.54
C MET A 377 -21.05 -8.70 -5.45
N ALA A 378 -22.37 -8.88 -5.50
CA ALA A 378 -23.36 -7.79 -5.44
C ALA A 378 -23.26 -6.97 -4.15
N GLU A 379 -23.31 -7.62 -2.98
CA GLU A 379 -23.19 -6.92 -1.69
C GLU A 379 -21.87 -6.13 -1.59
N LEU A 380 -20.79 -6.72 -2.12
CA LEU A 380 -19.46 -6.10 -2.07
C LEU A 380 -19.33 -4.91 -3.03
N THR A 381 -19.84 -5.03 -4.26
CA THR A 381 -19.82 -3.92 -5.23
C THR A 381 -20.81 -2.82 -4.90
N GLN A 382 -21.88 -3.13 -4.18
CA GLN A 382 -22.82 -2.14 -3.63
C GLN A 382 -22.20 -1.38 -2.44
N ALA A 383 -21.36 -2.04 -1.64
CA ALA A 383 -20.61 -1.41 -0.55
C ALA A 383 -19.46 -0.51 -1.03
N CYS A 384 -19.06 -0.60 -2.31
CA CYS A 384 -18.09 0.30 -2.90
C CYS A 384 -18.76 1.66 -3.19
N PRO A 385 -18.23 2.80 -2.71
CA PRO A 385 -18.85 4.10 -2.94
C PRO A 385 -18.86 4.45 -4.43
N ASP A 386 -17.75 4.21 -5.13
CA ASP A 386 -17.57 4.56 -6.54
C ASP A 386 -16.88 3.43 -7.35
N LEU A 387 -16.59 3.72 -8.62
CA LEU A 387 -15.89 2.80 -9.50
C LEU A 387 -14.42 2.58 -9.09
N GLN A 388 -13.80 3.55 -8.42
CA GLN A 388 -12.42 3.43 -7.93
C GLN A 388 -12.34 2.38 -6.83
N GLY A 389 -13.32 2.34 -5.91
CA GLY A 389 -13.48 1.29 -4.92
C GLY A 389 -13.48 -0.12 -5.51
N VAL A 390 -14.14 -0.30 -6.65
CA VAL A 390 -14.16 -1.59 -7.36
C VAL A 390 -12.77 -1.94 -7.94
N PHE A 391 -12.03 -0.95 -8.43
CA PHE A 391 -10.66 -1.15 -8.91
C PHE A 391 -9.69 -1.49 -7.79
N ASP A 392 -9.74 -0.75 -6.68
CA ASP A 392 -8.86 -0.91 -5.52
C ASP A 392 -9.10 -2.26 -4.84
N LEU A 393 -10.36 -2.65 -4.69
CA LEU A 393 -10.75 -3.99 -4.22
C LEU A 393 -10.21 -5.10 -5.15
N ALA A 394 -10.38 -4.96 -6.46
CA ALA A 394 -9.87 -5.95 -7.41
C ALA A 394 -8.33 -6.00 -7.41
N ALA A 395 -7.66 -4.86 -7.24
CA ALA A 395 -6.21 -4.77 -7.10
C ALA A 395 -5.73 -5.46 -5.82
N LEU A 396 -6.42 -5.26 -4.69
CA LEU A 396 -6.13 -5.91 -3.42
C LEU A 396 -6.26 -7.43 -3.51
N ILE A 397 -7.38 -7.92 -4.06
CA ILE A 397 -7.60 -9.36 -4.26
C ILE A 397 -6.55 -9.94 -5.21
N ARG A 398 -6.15 -9.21 -6.25
CA ARG A 398 -5.10 -9.64 -7.19
C ARG A 398 -3.73 -9.72 -6.50
N MET A 399 -3.39 -8.73 -5.67
CA MET A 399 -2.16 -8.71 -4.89
C MET A 399 -2.08 -9.94 -3.99
N ARG A 400 -3.17 -10.26 -3.29
CA ARG A 400 -3.23 -11.44 -2.39
C ARG A 400 -3.36 -12.78 -3.11
N ASN A 401 -3.88 -12.81 -4.34
CA ASN A 401 -3.96 -14.02 -5.16
C ASN A 401 -2.62 -14.37 -5.86
N ARG A 402 -1.58 -13.53 -5.73
CA ARG A 402 -0.28 -13.73 -6.39
C ARG A 402 0.42 -15.04 -5.97
N PRO A 403 0.59 -15.36 -4.68
CA PRO A 403 1.27 -16.60 -4.26
C PRO A 403 0.58 -17.86 -4.80
N LEU A 404 -0.76 -17.87 -4.79
CA LEU A 404 -1.54 -18.95 -5.39
C LEU A 404 -1.32 -19.05 -6.91
N SER A 405 -1.21 -17.91 -7.60
CA SER A 405 -0.96 -17.87 -9.05
C SER A 405 0.44 -18.34 -9.41
N GLU A 406 1.45 -17.98 -8.61
CA GLU A 406 2.83 -18.44 -8.74
C GLU A 406 2.93 -19.95 -8.52
N SER A 407 2.29 -20.48 -7.48
CA SER A 407 2.22 -21.93 -7.22
C SER A 407 1.58 -22.70 -8.39
N ILE A 408 0.47 -22.20 -8.96
CA ILE A 408 -0.16 -22.78 -10.16
C ILE A 408 0.78 -22.72 -11.37
N GLY A 409 1.54 -21.63 -11.53
CA GLY A 409 2.54 -21.47 -12.57
C GLY A 409 3.66 -22.51 -12.46
N SER A 410 4.21 -22.67 -11.25
CA SER A 410 5.24 -23.66 -10.91
C SER A 410 4.78 -25.09 -11.17
N ILE A 411 3.53 -25.43 -10.84
CA ILE A 411 2.94 -26.74 -11.15
C ILE A 411 2.89 -26.97 -12.66
N LYS A 412 2.38 -26.01 -13.45
CA LYS A 412 2.29 -26.14 -14.91
C LYS A 412 3.68 -26.27 -15.56
N ALA A 413 4.67 -25.56 -15.03
CA ALA A 413 6.05 -25.69 -15.48
C ALA A 413 6.60 -27.09 -15.19
N ALA A 414 6.41 -27.59 -13.96
CA ALA A 414 6.82 -28.93 -13.56
C ALA A 414 6.10 -30.05 -14.35
N GLU A 415 4.80 -29.89 -14.65
CA GLU A 415 4.04 -30.82 -15.50
C GLU A 415 4.59 -30.87 -16.93
N ARG A 416 4.97 -29.72 -17.49
CA ARG A 416 5.62 -29.66 -18.80
C ARG A 416 6.97 -30.35 -18.78
N GLU A 417 7.82 -30.03 -17.81
CA GLU A 417 9.14 -30.67 -17.63
C GLU A 417 9.02 -32.20 -17.53
N LEU A 418 8.05 -32.69 -16.77
CA LEU A 418 7.79 -34.12 -16.60
C LEU A 418 7.47 -34.83 -17.92
N GLY A 419 6.81 -34.14 -18.85
CA GLY A 419 6.53 -34.65 -20.20
C GLY A 419 7.79 -34.90 -21.04
N PHE A 420 8.89 -34.22 -20.75
CA PHE A 420 10.16 -34.30 -21.50
C PHE A 420 11.23 -35.19 -20.84
N LEU A 421 11.01 -35.66 -19.60
CA LEU A 421 12.04 -36.39 -18.83
C LEU A 421 12.10 -37.91 -19.14
N PRO A 422 13.31 -38.52 -19.11
CA PRO A 422 13.51 -39.98 -19.19
C PRO A 422 12.92 -40.73 -17.99
N VAL A 423 12.56 -42.00 -18.16
CA VAL A 423 11.81 -42.82 -17.17
C VAL A 423 12.49 -42.89 -15.78
N GLY A 424 13.82 -42.93 -15.72
CA GLY A 424 14.57 -42.97 -14.46
C GLY A 424 14.52 -41.70 -13.61
N GLU A 425 14.29 -40.53 -14.23
CA GLU A 425 14.21 -39.22 -13.55
C GLU A 425 12.77 -38.80 -13.26
N ARG A 426 11.78 -39.54 -13.77
CA ARG A 426 10.37 -39.24 -13.54
C ARG A 426 9.95 -39.40 -12.09
N GLU A 427 10.56 -40.32 -11.33
CA GLU A 427 10.14 -40.55 -9.94
C GLU A 427 10.42 -39.34 -9.03
N SER A 428 11.58 -38.69 -9.19
CA SER A 428 11.92 -37.46 -8.45
C SER A 428 11.07 -36.28 -8.89
N ALA A 429 10.81 -36.15 -10.20
CA ALA A 429 9.92 -35.13 -10.75
C ALA A 429 8.47 -35.28 -10.26
N VAL A 430 7.95 -36.51 -10.15
CA VAL A 430 6.63 -36.80 -9.56
C VAL A 430 6.59 -36.43 -8.07
N LYS A 431 7.66 -36.71 -7.31
CA LYS A 431 7.75 -36.29 -5.89
C LYS A 431 7.73 -34.76 -5.76
N LYS A 432 8.49 -34.05 -6.59
CA LYS A 432 8.47 -32.58 -6.66
C LYS A 432 7.08 -32.04 -7.02
N LEU A 433 6.41 -32.64 -8.00
CA LEU A 433 5.05 -32.26 -8.38
C LEU A 433 4.05 -32.45 -7.21
N LYS A 434 4.12 -33.57 -6.48
CA LYS A 434 3.28 -33.80 -5.30
C LYS A 434 3.52 -32.74 -4.22
N PHE A 435 4.78 -32.38 -3.96
CA PHE A 435 5.12 -31.31 -3.02
C PHE A 435 4.49 -29.97 -3.43
N LEU A 436 4.66 -29.56 -4.70
CA LEU A 436 4.06 -28.33 -5.24
C LEU A 436 2.53 -28.34 -5.15
N VAL A 437 1.88 -29.49 -5.31
CA VAL A 437 0.42 -29.63 -5.16
C VAL A 437 -0.01 -29.42 -3.70
N GLU A 438 0.76 -29.90 -2.71
CA GLU A 438 0.45 -29.62 -1.30
C GLU A 438 0.69 -28.14 -0.95
N GLU A 439 1.78 -27.55 -1.44
CA GLU A 439 2.06 -26.12 -1.28
C GLU A 439 0.93 -25.25 -1.86
N LYS A 440 0.42 -25.62 -3.04
CA LYS A 440 -0.76 -24.96 -3.64
C LYS A 440 -1.98 -25.00 -2.71
N LYS A 441 -2.24 -26.13 -2.04
CA LYS A 441 -3.39 -26.22 -1.12
C LYS A 441 -3.24 -25.28 0.07
N VAL A 442 -2.03 -25.15 0.61
CA VAL A 442 -1.73 -24.19 1.69
C VAL A 442 -1.98 -22.76 1.19
N ALA A 443 -1.37 -22.38 0.06
CA ALA A 443 -1.55 -21.07 -0.55
C ALA A 443 -3.02 -20.76 -0.89
N GLN A 444 -3.79 -21.77 -1.31
CA GLN A 444 -5.22 -21.63 -1.56
C GLN A 444 -6.00 -21.36 -0.27
N ASN A 445 -5.75 -22.14 0.78
CA ASN A 445 -6.43 -21.96 2.07
C ASN A 445 -6.11 -20.60 2.70
N ASP A 446 -4.87 -20.13 2.55
CA ASP A 446 -4.47 -18.83 3.10
C ASP A 446 -5.09 -17.68 2.28
N PHE A 447 -5.10 -17.79 0.95
CA PHE A 447 -5.85 -16.84 0.11
C PHE A 447 -7.35 -16.81 0.44
N GLU A 448 -7.99 -17.95 0.71
CA GLU A 448 -9.41 -18.00 1.07
C GLU A 448 -9.69 -17.28 2.40
N LYS A 449 -8.81 -17.43 3.42
CA LYS A 449 -8.93 -16.69 4.69
C LYS A 449 -8.72 -15.19 4.49
N GLU A 450 -7.74 -14.81 3.69
CA GLU A 450 -7.44 -13.41 3.39
C GLU A 450 -8.58 -12.76 2.60
N LEU A 451 -9.17 -13.47 1.65
CA LEU A 451 -10.33 -13.02 0.90
C LEU A 451 -11.53 -12.77 1.82
N GLN A 452 -11.76 -13.64 2.80
CA GLN A 452 -12.82 -13.45 3.81
C GLN A 452 -12.58 -12.21 4.67
N ILE A 453 -11.32 -11.93 5.04
CA ILE A 453 -10.95 -10.73 5.79
C ILE A 453 -11.21 -9.47 4.94
N ILE A 454 -10.77 -9.47 3.68
CA ILE A 454 -11.00 -8.35 2.75
C ILE A 454 -12.49 -8.13 2.53
N TYR A 455 -13.25 -9.21 2.33
CA TYR A 455 -14.70 -9.17 2.15
C TYR A 455 -15.41 -8.54 3.35
N ALA A 456 -15.14 -9.06 4.55
CA ALA A 456 -15.75 -8.56 5.77
C ALA A 456 -15.34 -7.13 6.10
N GLY A 457 -14.06 -6.80 5.90
CA GLY A 457 -13.53 -5.46 6.12
C GLY A 457 -14.21 -4.45 5.22
N THR A 458 -14.38 -4.77 3.94
CA THR A 458 -15.06 -3.89 2.97
C THR A 458 -16.53 -3.70 3.34
N LEU A 459 -17.23 -4.78 3.69
CA LEU A 459 -18.66 -4.71 4.04
C LEU A 459 -18.92 -3.92 5.34
N LEU A 460 -18.05 -4.03 6.33
CA LEU A 460 -18.17 -3.32 7.60
C LEU A 460 -17.73 -1.85 7.50
N SER A 461 -16.62 -1.57 6.80
CA SER A 461 -16.11 -0.20 6.67
C SER A 461 -16.90 0.65 5.67
N GLY A 462 -17.36 0.04 4.56
CA GLY A 462 -17.85 0.76 3.38
C GLY A 462 -16.76 1.50 2.60
N ASP A 463 -15.48 1.24 2.89
CA ASP A 463 -14.34 1.97 2.32
C ASP A 463 -13.24 1.01 1.80
N PRO A 464 -13.42 0.43 0.60
CA PRO A 464 -12.41 -0.43 -0.02
C PRO A 464 -11.09 0.30 -0.33
N ASP A 465 -11.16 1.60 -0.64
CA ASP A 465 -9.99 2.43 -0.96
C ASP A 465 -9.12 2.63 0.29
N GLY A 466 -9.74 2.89 1.45
CA GLY A 466 -9.08 2.95 2.74
C GLY A 466 -8.34 1.65 3.07
N ILE A 467 -8.98 0.50 2.83
CA ILE A 467 -8.34 -0.82 3.05
C ILE A 467 -7.17 -1.03 2.09
N TYR A 468 -7.35 -0.73 0.81
CA TYR A 468 -6.28 -0.86 -0.19
C TYR A 468 -5.09 0.04 0.16
N ARG A 469 -5.36 1.30 0.54
CA ARG A 469 -4.35 2.24 1.01
C ARG A 469 -3.63 1.70 2.24
N PHE A 470 -4.36 1.21 3.24
CA PHE A 470 -3.80 0.65 4.46
C PHE A 470 -2.84 -0.51 4.20
N VAL A 471 -3.24 -1.48 3.38
CA VAL A 471 -2.40 -2.62 3.03
C VAL A 471 -1.16 -2.17 2.24
N LYS A 472 -1.31 -1.21 1.32
CA LYS A 472 -0.22 -0.70 0.48
C LYS A 472 0.77 0.18 1.25
N SER A 473 0.30 0.98 2.21
CA SER A 473 1.15 1.85 3.02
C SER A 473 1.67 1.18 4.30
N TYR A 474 1.32 -0.08 4.54
CA TYR A 474 1.78 -0.81 5.71
C TYR A 474 3.31 -0.85 5.73
N PRO A 475 3.96 -0.51 6.86
CA PRO A 475 5.40 -0.29 6.91
C PRO A 475 6.18 -1.58 6.63
N VAL A 476 7.16 -1.49 5.72
CA VAL A 476 8.07 -2.59 5.38
C VAL A 476 9.48 -2.25 5.84
N PHE A 477 10.04 -3.11 6.69
CA PHE A 477 11.38 -2.93 7.26
C PHE A 477 12.45 -3.84 6.61
N VAL A 478 12.04 -4.96 5.99
CA VAL A 478 12.94 -5.96 5.38
C VAL A 478 12.86 -5.90 3.83
N LYS A 479 13.96 -6.20 3.13
CA LYS A 479 14.10 -6.02 1.67
C LYS A 479 13.13 -6.85 0.80
N ASP A 480 12.52 -7.89 1.35
CA ASP A 480 11.52 -8.75 0.69
C ASP A 480 10.28 -8.97 1.59
N GLY A 481 10.04 -8.08 2.55
CA GLY A 481 8.96 -8.21 3.54
C GLY A 481 7.59 -7.71 3.08
N ASP A 482 7.40 -7.41 1.79
CA ASP A 482 6.13 -6.85 1.27
C ASP A 482 4.97 -7.83 1.48
N GLU A 483 5.22 -9.13 1.32
CA GLU A 483 4.20 -10.16 1.53
C GLU A 483 3.82 -10.27 3.01
N ASP A 484 4.83 -10.30 3.89
CA ASP A 484 4.66 -10.34 5.35
C ASP A 484 3.93 -9.10 5.86
N ALA A 485 4.25 -7.92 5.32
CA ALA A 485 3.60 -6.66 5.67
C ALA A 485 2.12 -6.66 5.28
N ALA A 486 1.78 -7.15 4.10
CA ALA A 486 0.39 -7.24 3.69
C ALA A 486 -0.39 -8.32 4.49
N VAL A 487 0.25 -9.42 4.90
CA VAL A 487 -0.35 -10.39 5.83
C VAL A 487 -0.58 -9.77 7.21
N ALA A 488 0.39 -9.00 7.72
CA ALA A 488 0.27 -8.28 8.98
C ALA A 488 -0.85 -7.23 8.92
N ALA A 489 -0.95 -6.47 7.83
CA ALA A 489 -2.04 -5.52 7.61
C ALA A 489 -3.42 -6.19 7.66
N LEU A 490 -3.58 -7.36 7.04
CA LEU A 490 -4.83 -8.11 7.10
C LEU A 490 -5.11 -8.69 8.50
N ARG A 491 -4.06 -9.03 9.27
CA ARG A 491 -4.20 -9.43 10.67
C ARG A 491 -4.70 -8.26 11.53
N ASP A 492 -4.13 -7.08 11.37
CA ASP A 492 -4.56 -5.86 12.06
C ASP A 492 -6.01 -5.51 11.72
N LEU A 493 -6.35 -5.59 10.42
CA LEU A 493 -7.73 -5.38 9.96
C LEU A 493 -8.68 -6.39 10.62
N LYS A 494 -8.28 -7.66 10.74
CA LYS A 494 -9.06 -8.70 11.43
C LYS A 494 -9.23 -8.40 12.91
N THR A 495 -8.19 -7.94 13.59
CA THR A 495 -8.26 -7.53 14.99
C THR A 495 -9.22 -6.36 15.17
N ALA A 496 -9.12 -5.31 14.34
CA ALA A 496 -10.07 -4.19 14.37
C ALA A 496 -11.52 -4.63 14.09
N MET A 497 -11.74 -5.52 13.12
CA MET A 497 -13.07 -6.08 12.84
C MET A 497 -13.70 -6.80 14.03
N SER A 498 -12.88 -7.42 14.89
CA SER A 498 -13.39 -8.11 16.08
C SER A 498 -13.95 -7.15 17.13
N TYR A 499 -13.55 -5.88 17.09
CA TYR A 499 -14.04 -4.83 17.99
C TYR A 499 -15.26 -4.09 17.45
N GLY A 500 -15.53 -4.12 16.14
CA GLY A 500 -16.71 -3.55 15.51
C GLY A 500 -16.40 -2.58 14.36
N GLN A 501 -17.45 -2.08 13.71
CA GLN A 501 -17.35 -1.16 12.58
C GLN A 501 -16.54 0.11 12.89
N GLY A 502 -16.77 0.72 14.06
CA GLY A 502 -16.09 1.97 14.44
C GLY A 502 -14.58 1.79 14.58
N ALA A 503 -14.13 0.63 15.07
CA ALA A 503 -12.72 0.31 15.20
C ALA A 503 -12.02 0.23 13.83
N ILE A 504 -12.65 -0.40 12.84
CA ILE A 504 -12.09 -0.50 11.48
C ILE A 504 -11.99 0.88 10.85
N GLN A 505 -13.06 1.69 10.92
CA GLN A 505 -13.06 3.03 10.35
C GLN A 505 -11.95 3.89 10.96
N HIS A 506 -11.80 3.84 12.30
CA HIS A 506 -10.73 4.56 12.98
C HIS A 506 -9.32 4.07 12.59
N LEU A 507 -9.13 2.76 12.41
CA LEU A 507 -7.87 2.20 11.94
C LEU A 507 -7.52 2.70 10.52
N LEU A 508 -8.50 2.70 9.61
CA LEU A 508 -8.33 3.13 8.22
C LEU A 508 -8.09 4.65 8.11
N GLU A 509 -8.79 5.46 8.93
CA GLU A 509 -8.58 6.90 9.02
C GLU A 509 -7.17 7.25 9.49
N LEU A 510 -6.67 6.56 10.52
CA LEU A 510 -5.33 6.78 11.04
C LEU A 510 -4.24 6.22 10.14
N ASN A 511 -4.56 5.20 9.34
CA ASN A 511 -3.68 4.53 8.41
C ASN A 511 -2.33 4.09 9.03
N LYS A 512 -2.40 3.50 10.24
CA LYS A 512 -1.24 3.10 11.06
C LYS A 512 -1.43 1.70 11.63
N PRO A 513 -0.36 0.90 11.77
CA PRO A 513 -0.44 -0.46 12.34
C PRO A 513 -0.91 -0.44 13.80
N ILE A 514 -1.46 -1.56 14.25
CA ILE A 514 -1.81 -1.77 15.66
C ILE A 514 -0.53 -1.93 16.49
N HIS A 515 -0.51 -1.38 17.69
CA HIS A 515 0.62 -1.47 18.60
C HIS A 515 0.75 -2.89 19.17
N ASP A 516 1.95 -3.46 19.12
CA ASP A 516 2.27 -4.71 19.81
C ASP A 516 2.70 -4.41 21.25
N ASP A 517 1.91 -4.86 22.23
CA ASP A 517 2.16 -4.57 23.64
C ASP A 517 3.55 -5.05 24.12
N GLY A 518 4.35 -4.11 24.63
CA GLY A 518 5.66 -4.41 25.20
C GLY A 518 5.60 -5.08 26.59
N PRO A 519 6.70 -5.68 27.07
CA PRO A 519 6.75 -6.27 28.42
C PRO A 519 6.48 -5.25 29.54
N LEU A 520 6.85 -3.98 29.35
CA LEU A 520 6.54 -2.90 30.31
C LEU A 520 5.04 -2.54 30.33
N GLU A 521 4.39 -2.56 29.18
CA GLU A 521 2.98 -2.19 29.07
C GLU A 521 2.08 -3.27 29.64
N SER A 522 2.42 -4.55 29.42
CA SER A 522 1.68 -5.67 30.02
C SER A 522 1.66 -5.63 31.56
N LEU A 523 2.72 -5.12 32.20
CA LEU A 523 2.77 -4.91 33.65
C LEU A 523 1.89 -3.74 34.10
N VAL A 524 1.83 -2.67 33.31
CA VAL A 524 1.06 -1.46 33.62
C VAL A 524 -0.43 -1.64 33.31
N ALA A 525 -0.77 -2.43 32.28
CA ALA A 525 -2.13 -2.71 31.83
C ALA A 525 -3.02 -3.34 32.93
N GLN A 526 -2.45 -4.05 33.90
CA GLN A 526 -3.19 -4.60 35.03
C GLN A 526 -3.65 -3.53 36.03
N VAL A 527 -2.91 -2.43 36.12
CA VAL A 527 -3.11 -1.37 37.14
C VAL A 527 -3.76 -0.13 36.53
N PHE A 528 -3.58 0.08 35.22
CA PHE A 528 -4.10 1.22 34.47
C PHE A 528 -5.64 1.43 34.54
N PRO A 529 -6.49 0.39 34.46
CA PRO A 529 -7.95 0.55 34.53
C PRO A 529 -8.43 1.19 35.84
N ILE A 530 -7.68 1.03 36.93
CA ILE A 530 -8.03 1.53 38.26
C ILE A 530 -7.71 3.03 38.40
N LEU A 531 -6.70 3.52 37.67
CA LEU A 531 -6.14 4.87 37.86
C LEU A 531 -6.49 5.85 36.74
N GLY A 532 -6.67 5.39 35.49
CA GLY A 532 -6.84 6.27 34.33
C GLY A 532 -7.84 5.82 33.27
N GLY A 533 -8.24 4.54 33.30
CA GLY A 533 -9.06 3.80 32.32
C GLY A 533 -9.84 4.61 31.29
N ASN A 534 -11.12 4.85 31.53
CA ASN A 534 -12.05 5.30 30.49
C ASN A 534 -11.83 6.75 30.02
N VAL A 535 -11.26 7.62 30.86
CA VAL A 535 -11.07 9.04 30.48
C VAL A 535 -9.86 9.19 29.55
N LEU A 536 -8.78 8.47 29.82
CA LEU A 536 -7.57 8.52 28.99
C LEU A 536 -7.76 7.75 27.68
N THR A 537 -8.51 6.64 27.67
CA THR A 537 -8.91 5.95 26.42
C THR A 537 -9.84 6.83 25.58
N TYR A 538 -10.75 7.57 26.21
CA TYR A 538 -11.59 8.51 25.46
C TYR A 538 -10.77 9.64 24.82
N LEU A 539 -9.83 10.19 25.58
CA LEU A 539 -8.95 11.25 25.09
C LEU A 539 -8.04 10.78 23.94
N SER A 540 -7.65 9.50 23.93
CA SER A 540 -6.73 8.94 22.95
C SER A 540 -7.28 8.99 21.53
N HIS A 541 -8.56 8.68 21.36
CA HIS A 541 -9.22 8.67 20.07
C HIS A 541 -9.88 10.01 19.73
N SER A 542 -10.39 10.76 20.72
CA SER A 542 -11.08 12.03 20.48
C SER A 542 -10.12 13.19 20.14
N HIS A 543 -8.99 13.31 20.86
CA HIS A 543 -8.04 14.41 20.73
C HIS A 543 -6.59 13.90 20.78
N ARG A 544 -6.19 13.16 19.74
CA ARG A 544 -4.91 12.44 19.67
C ARG A 544 -3.68 13.31 19.98
N ASP A 545 -3.57 14.50 19.39
CA ASP A 545 -2.38 15.37 19.58
C ASP A 545 -2.23 15.85 21.03
N PHE A 546 -3.35 16.22 21.65
CA PHE A 546 -3.37 16.59 23.06
C PHE A 546 -3.06 15.39 23.95
N ALA A 547 -3.54 14.21 23.59
CA ALA A 547 -3.27 12.98 24.32
C ALA A 547 -1.79 12.56 24.24
N ILE A 548 -1.14 12.72 23.07
CA ILE A 548 0.32 12.56 22.91
C ILE A 548 1.07 13.54 23.81
N PHE A 549 0.70 14.82 23.79
CA PHE A 549 1.33 15.84 24.63
C PHE A 549 1.20 15.49 26.12
N LEU A 550 0.02 15.08 26.56
CA LEU A 550 -0.26 14.70 27.94
C LEU A 550 0.51 13.44 28.36
N LYS A 551 0.59 12.42 27.50
CA LYS A 551 1.43 11.21 27.71
C LYS A 551 2.89 11.61 27.96
N ASN A 552 3.45 12.44 27.09
CA ASN A 552 4.83 12.91 27.23
C ASN A 552 5.05 13.71 28.52
N PHE A 553 4.10 14.58 28.88
CA PHE A 553 4.16 15.35 30.11
C PHE A 553 4.14 14.46 31.36
N LEU A 554 3.29 13.42 31.39
CA LEU A 554 3.19 12.47 32.50
C LEU A 554 4.48 11.65 32.67
N ILE A 555 5.05 11.13 31.58
CA ILE A 555 6.31 10.38 31.60
C ILE A 555 7.46 11.27 32.11
N ILE A 556 7.60 12.50 31.58
CA ILE A 556 8.65 13.44 32.01
C ILE A 556 8.48 13.81 33.48
N SER A 557 7.23 14.03 33.94
CA SER A 557 6.93 14.34 35.34
C SER A 557 7.27 13.17 36.27
N SER A 558 6.99 11.93 35.85
CA SER A 558 7.35 10.72 36.60
C SER A 558 8.85 10.63 36.84
N PHE A 559 9.66 10.79 35.77
CA PHE A 559 11.12 10.81 35.90
C PHE A 559 11.64 12.00 36.72
N PHE A 560 10.99 13.16 36.63
CA PHE A 560 11.35 14.31 37.44
C PHE A 560 11.20 14.04 38.94
N PHE A 561 10.07 13.46 39.36
CA PHE A 561 9.86 13.07 40.76
C PHE A 561 10.78 11.92 41.20
N PHE A 562 11.10 11.00 40.30
CA PHE A 562 12.07 9.94 40.56
C PHE A 562 13.47 10.51 40.82
N ILE A 563 13.92 11.47 40.01
CA ILE A 563 15.20 12.17 40.21
C ILE A 563 15.18 12.95 41.54
N LEU A 564 14.05 13.56 41.92
CA LEU A 564 13.92 14.24 43.21
C LEU A 564 14.04 13.27 44.39
N PHE A 565 13.47 12.08 44.27
CA PHE A 565 13.57 11.01 45.26
C PHE A 565 15.03 10.55 45.44
N ILE A 566 15.69 10.17 44.34
CA ILE A 566 17.10 9.75 44.33
C ILE A 566 18.00 10.85 44.91
N ALA A 567 17.81 12.10 44.49
CA ALA A 567 18.62 13.22 44.95
C ALA A 567 18.46 13.54 46.45
N LYS A 568 17.37 13.10 47.09
CA LYS A 568 17.16 13.22 48.54
C LYS A 568 17.65 12.02 49.33
N ILE A 569 17.73 10.84 48.70
CA ILE A 569 18.16 9.59 49.34
C ILE A 569 19.68 9.42 49.28
N LEU A 570 20.32 9.80 48.17
CA LEU A 570 21.78 9.71 48.09
C LEU A 570 22.39 10.63 49.16
N PRO A 571 23.33 10.11 49.98
CA PRO A 571 24.03 10.94 50.95
C PRO A 571 24.79 12.02 50.18
N LYS A 572 24.60 13.29 50.58
CA LYS A 572 25.40 14.38 50.07
C LYS A 572 26.86 14.10 50.44
N PRO A 573 27.79 14.02 49.49
CA PRO A 573 29.18 13.80 49.82
C PRO A 573 29.68 14.93 50.74
N ASN A 574 30.40 14.58 51.81
CA ASN A 574 30.88 15.53 52.83
C ASN A 574 31.78 16.65 52.25
N TYR A 575 32.29 16.49 51.03
CA TYR A 575 33.09 17.48 50.31
C TYR A 575 32.26 18.55 49.58
N GLN A 576 30.95 18.39 49.41
CA GLN A 576 30.07 19.41 48.81
C GLN A 576 29.53 20.36 49.88
N ARG A 577 30.17 21.53 50.02
CA ARG A 577 29.80 22.53 51.04
C ARG A 577 28.79 23.59 50.57
N SER A 578 28.72 23.91 49.27
CA SER A 578 27.78 24.92 48.73
C SER A 578 26.75 24.33 47.75
N GLU A 579 25.55 24.91 47.73
CA GLU A 579 24.52 24.59 46.75
C GLU A 579 24.55 25.58 45.57
N SER A 580 24.34 25.09 44.35
CA SER A 580 24.11 25.96 43.18
C SER A 580 22.78 26.70 43.29
N HIS A 581 22.63 27.77 42.51
CA HIS A 581 21.38 28.53 42.42
C HIS A 581 20.17 27.62 42.16
N PHE A 582 19.05 27.95 42.81
CA PHE A 582 17.80 27.18 42.74
C PHE A 582 17.36 26.88 41.31
N PHE A 583 17.36 27.90 40.44
CA PHE A 583 16.94 27.77 39.04
C PHE A 583 17.79 26.77 38.25
N LEU A 584 19.13 26.82 38.37
CA LEU A 584 20.05 25.89 37.72
C LEU A 584 19.86 24.45 38.19
N ARG A 585 19.57 24.24 39.49
CA ARG A 585 19.31 22.90 40.04
C ARG A 585 18.02 22.30 39.50
N TRP A 586 16.96 23.11 39.36
CA TRP A 586 15.70 22.67 38.79
C TRP A 586 15.82 22.42 37.29
N SER A 587 16.43 23.35 36.55
CA SER A 587 16.67 23.22 35.11
C SER A 587 17.45 21.94 34.78
N ARG A 588 18.51 21.62 35.55
CA ARG A 588 19.27 20.37 35.38
C ARG A 588 18.44 19.11 35.60
N ARG A 589 17.51 19.14 36.56
CA ARG A 589 16.63 18.00 36.86
C ARG A 589 15.56 17.82 35.78
N VAL A 590 14.98 18.94 35.31
CA VAL A 590 14.01 18.93 34.21
C VAL A 590 14.65 18.46 32.91
N SER A 591 15.86 18.94 32.57
CA SER A 591 16.57 18.47 31.37
C SER A 591 16.93 16.98 31.46
N GLY A 592 17.35 16.51 32.63
CA GLY A 592 17.61 15.08 32.85
C GLY A 592 16.35 14.22 32.75
N ALA A 593 15.22 14.69 33.31
CA ALA A 593 13.93 14.01 33.20
C ALA A 593 13.42 13.98 31.76
N ALA A 594 13.59 15.08 31.01
CA ALA A 594 13.22 15.16 29.60
C ALA A 594 14.03 14.15 28.75
N LEU A 595 15.34 14.03 29.00
CA LEU A 595 16.18 13.04 28.32
C LEU A 595 15.73 11.60 28.63
N LEU A 596 15.49 11.26 29.90
CA LEU A 596 15.02 9.93 30.28
C LEU A 596 13.62 9.63 29.72
N GLY A 597 12.73 10.62 29.72
CA GLY A 597 11.40 10.50 29.13
C GLY A 597 11.46 10.23 27.63
N LEU A 598 12.27 11.00 26.90
CA LEU A 598 12.46 10.79 25.46
C LEU A 598 13.08 9.43 25.14
N LEU A 599 14.11 9.00 25.87
CA LEU A 599 14.70 7.67 25.69
C LEU A 599 13.68 6.56 25.98
N SER A 600 12.81 6.75 26.98
CA SER A 600 11.77 5.77 27.30
C SER A 600 10.72 5.64 26.19
N ILE A 601 10.37 6.75 25.53
CA ILE A 601 9.46 6.74 24.37
C ILE A 601 10.11 6.01 23.18
N LEU A 602 11.40 6.21 22.93
CA LEU A 602 12.11 5.51 21.85
C LEU A 602 12.26 4.01 22.12
N ILE A 603 12.33 3.61 23.40
CA ILE A 603 12.30 2.19 23.80
C ILE A 603 10.89 1.61 23.62
N LEU A 604 9.84 2.41 23.85
CA LEU A 604 8.44 2.01 23.68
C LEU A 604 8.05 1.86 22.20
N GLU A 605 8.50 2.79 21.35
CA GLU A 605 8.22 2.79 19.91
C GLU A 605 9.54 2.78 19.11
N PRO A 606 10.24 1.63 19.03
CA PRO A 606 11.49 1.52 18.27
C PRO A 606 11.30 1.77 16.77
N THR A 607 10.07 1.62 16.27
CA THR A 607 9.68 1.93 14.89
C THR A 607 9.88 3.40 14.52
N LEU A 608 9.92 4.32 15.50
CA LEU A 608 10.23 5.74 15.25
C LEU A 608 11.65 5.97 14.73
N LEU A 609 12.56 5.02 14.95
CA LEU A 609 13.94 5.08 14.46
C LEU A 609 14.12 4.36 13.12
N GLN A 610 13.06 3.74 12.59
CA GLN A 610 13.11 2.99 11.34
C GLN A 610 12.36 3.75 10.25
N SER A 611 13.04 4.09 9.16
CA SER A 611 12.40 4.68 7.98
C SER A 611 11.74 3.56 7.15
N PRO A 612 10.40 3.48 7.08
CA PRO A 612 9.73 2.45 6.30
C PRO A 612 10.15 2.55 4.83
N ARG A 613 10.33 1.41 4.17
CA ARG A 613 10.43 1.37 2.71
C ARG A 613 9.01 1.43 2.15
N GLY A 614 8.80 2.26 1.12
CA GLY A 614 7.56 2.22 0.36
C GLY A 614 7.47 0.88 -0.37
N GLN A 615 6.32 0.21 -0.28
CA GLN A 615 6.06 -1.01 -1.03
C GLN A 615 6.20 -0.73 -2.53
N VAL A 616 6.98 -1.53 -3.24
CA VAL A 616 7.09 -1.40 -4.69
C VAL A 616 5.80 -1.94 -5.27
N SER A 617 5.02 -1.09 -5.96
CA SER A 617 3.81 -1.58 -6.64
C SER A 617 4.21 -2.45 -7.83
N VAL A 618 4.42 -3.75 -7.59
CA VAL A 618 4.63 -4.74 -8.66
C VAL A 618 3.26 -5.18 -9.17
N ALA A 619 2.44 -4.22 -9.59
CA ALA A 619 1.20 -4.51 -10.30
C ALA A 619 1.57 -4.91 -11.73
N GLY A 620 1.46 -6.21 -12.04
CA GLY A 620 1.80 -6.78 -13.34
C GLY A 620 1.14 -6.07 -14.55
N PHE A 621 2.01 -5.69 -15.49
CA PHE A 621 1.89 -5.41 -16.93
C PHE A 621 0.68 -4.67 -17.58
N ASP A 622 -0.52 -4.57 -17.01
CA ASP A 622 -1.68 -3.96 -17.72
C ASP A 622 -2.27 -2.71 -17.04
N PHE A 623 -1.77 -2.29 -15.87
CA PHE A 623 -2.12 -1.02 -15.22
C PHE A 623 -0.99 0.03 -15.25
N ALA A 624 0.14 -0.30 -15.86
CA ALA A 624 1.27 0.60 -16.01
C ALA A 624 0.90 1.89 -16.75
N LEU A 625 -0.07 1.89 -17.69
CA LEU A 625 -0.45 3.11 -18.41
C LEU A 625 -1.32 4.08 -17.58
N ALA A 626 -2.23 3.55 -16.75
CA ALA A 626 -3.03 4.37 -15.84
C ALA A 626 -2.17 4.93 -14.71
N ASN A 627 -1.27 4.11 -14.16
CA ASN A 627 -0.27 4.56 -13.20
C ASN A 627 0.78 5.48 -13.84
N LEU A 628 1.16 5.31 -15.12
CA LEU A 628 2.08 6.23 -15.81
C LEU A 628 1.46 7.60 -16.07
N LEU A 629 0.15 7.68 -16.31
CA LEU A 629 -0.56 8.95 -16.45
C LEU A 629 -0.74 9.67 -15.10
N ALA A 630 -0.86 8.92 -14.00
CA ALA A 630 -0.82 9.47 -12.65
C ALA A 630 0.62 9.87 -12.22
N TYR A 631 1.62 9.03 -12.52
CA TYR A 631 3.04 9.29 -12.23
C TYR A 631 3.62 10.46 -13.03
N ALA A 632 3.17 10.67 -14.28
CA ALA A 632 3.58 11.83 -15.08
C ALA A 632 3.13 13.18 -14.47
N ASN A 633 2.17 13.16 -13.54
CA ASN A 633 1.76 14.32 -12.73
C ASN A 633 2.44 14.36 -11.34
N GLU A 634 3.14 13.29 -10.92
CA GLU A 634 3.77 13.15 -9.60
C GLU A 634 5.30 13.35 -9.61
N GLU A 635 5.91 13.68 -10.75
CA GLU A 635 7.35 14.01 -10.85
C GLU A 635 7.77 15.27 -10.06
N SER A 636 6.86 15.90 -9.31
CA SER A 636 7.16 17.02 -8.40
C SER A 636 7.44 16.64 -6.94
N MET A 637 7.46 15.36 -6.56
CA MET A 637 7.72 14.93 -5.16
C MET A 637 9.13 14.35 -4.96
N ALA A 638 10.14 15.03 -5.48
CA ALA A 638 11.52 14.86 -5.04
C ALA A 638 11.91 15.99 -4.06
N ASP A 639 11.03 16.30 -3.11
CA ASP A 639 11.42 17.15 -1.99
C ASP A 639 12.18 16.32 -0.96
N GLN A 640 13.45 16.68 -0.79
CA GLN A 640 14.34 16.24 0.27
C GLN A 640 13.78 16.67 1.64
N ASN A 641 12.73 16.00 2.09
CA ASN A 641 12.29 16.10 3.48
C ASN A 641 13.34 15.41 4.34
N LEU A 642 14.03 16.18 5.18
CA LEU A 642 14.77 15.69 6.33
C LEU A 642 13.93 14.58 6.98
N THR A 643 14.39 13.33 6.94
CA THR A 643 13.56 12.24 7.44
C THR A 643 13.31 12.46 8.93
N ILE A 644 12.09 12.18 9.39
CA ILE A 644 11.67 12.34 10.80
C ILE A 644 12.69 11.68 11.74
N VAL A 645 13.28 10.56 11.30
CA VAL A 645 14.36 9.84 11.99
C VAL A 645 15.58 10.73 12.25
N THR A 646 16.08 11.47 11.25
CA THR A 646 17.22 12.39 11.42
C THR A 646 16.90 13.48 12.43
N ALA A 647 15.69 14.03 12.42
CA ALA A 647 15.26 15.04 13.38
C ALA A 647 15.18 14.49 14.82
N ILE A 648 14.65 13.27 15.00
CA ILE A 648 14.59 12.59 16.30
C ILE A 648 15.99 12.32 16.84
N VAL A 649 16.88 11.75 16.02
CA VAL A 649 18.28 11.44 16.42
C VAL A 649 19.03 12.72 16.79
N ALA A 650 18.92 13.77 15.96
CA ALA A 650 19.52 15.07 16.26
C ALA A 650 18.95 15.68 17.56
N GLY A 651 17.64 15.56 17.79
CA GLY A 651 16.97 16.00 19.02
C GLY A 651 17.46 15.29 20.28
N VAL A 652 17.69 13.97 20.22
CA VAL A 652 18.27 13.19 21.33
C VAL A 652 19.66 13.73 21.67
N PHE A 653 20.52 13.88 20.68
CA PHE A 653 21.88 14.39 20.89
C PHE A 653 21.88 15.82 21.42
N LEU A 654 20.98 16.68 20.91
CA LEU A 654 20.80 18.03 21.44
C LEU A 654 20.42 18.02 22.92
N LEU A 655 19.48 17.16 23.34
CA LEU A 655 19.09 17.03 24.75
C LEU A 655 20.23 16.55 25.63
N ILE A 656 21.04 15.58 25.17
CA ILE A 656 22.25 15.13 25.88
C ILE A 656 23.21 16.31 26.09
N GLN A 657 23.46 17.11 25.04
CA GLN A 657 24.34 18.28 25.13
C GLN A 657 23.79 19.34 26.08
N ILE A 658 22.47 19.59 26.09
CA ILE A 658 21.81 20.49 27.05
C ILE A 658 22.00 19.98 28.49
N VAL A 659 21.85 18.68 28.74
CA VAL A 659 22.06 18.09 30.07
C VAL A 659 23.50 18.29 30.55
N ILE A 660 24.49 18.02 29.69
CA ILE A 660 25.91 18.22 29.98
C ILE A 660 26.19 19.70 30.26
N PHE A 661 25.68 20.60 29.42
CA PHE A 661 25.83 22.05 29.58
C PHE A 661 25.24 22.54 30.91
N MET A 662 24.02 22.11 31.26
CA MET A 662 23.38 22.45 32.53
C MET A 662 24.12 21.87 33.73
N TYR A 663 24.72 20.68 33.60
CA TYR A 663 25.58 20.10 34.64
C TYR A 663 26.83 20.97 34.85
N CYS A 664 27.51 21.36 33.77
CA CYS A 664 28.68 22.25 33.82
C CYS A 664 28.34 23.61 34.46
N LEU A 665 27.24 24.25 34.06
CA LEU A 665 26.78 25.51 34.67
C LEU A 665 26.48 25.37 36.16
N SER A 666 25.82 24.28 36.55
CA SER A 666 25.56 24.01 37.96
C SER A 666 26.86 23.83 38.74
N ARG A 667 27.91 23.22 38.16
CA ARG A 667 29.20 23.05 38.82
C ARG A 667 29.97 24.36 38.92
N VAL A 668 30.01 25.17 37.87
CA VAL A 668 30.59 26.51 37.91
C VAL A 668 29.89 27.38 38.97
N SER A 669 28.55 27.29 39.07
CA SER A 669 27.78 27.99 40.12
C SER A 669 28.11 27.51 41.53
N GLN A 670 28.39 26.22 41.74
CA GLN A 670 28.81 25.69 43.05
C GLN A 670 30.16 26.28 43.47
N ILE A 671 31.15 26.25 42.56
CA ILE A 671 32.49 26.82 42.79
C ILE A 671 32.42 28.33 43.05
N LYS A 672 31.50 29.04 42.37
CA LYS A 672 31.26 30.48 42.61
C LYS A 672 30.75 30.76 44.02
N ASN A 673 29.80 29.96 44.50
CA ASN A 673 29.13 30.11 45.78
C ASN A 673 29.95 29.62 46.98
N GLU A 674 31.06 28.90 46.76
CA GLU A 674 31.96 28.49 47.84
C GLU A 674 32.75 29.68 48.40
N GLU A 675 32.85 29.81 49.72
CA GLU A 675 33.67 30.82 50.40
C GLU A 675 35.13 30.36 50.48
N LEU A 676 35.87 30.46 49.37
CA LEU A 676 37.28 30.04 49.25
C LEU A 676 38.16 31.16 48.71
N LYS A 677 39.47 31.15 49.06
CA LYS A 677 40.49 32.05 48.50
C LYS A 677 40.53 31.95 46.97
N ALA A 678 40.81 33.06 46.28
CA ALA A 678 40.72 33.12 44.81
C ALA A 678 41.60 32.09 44.10
N GLY A 679 42.80 31.82 44.64
CA GLY A 679 43.72 30.81 44.10
C GLY A 679 43.19 29.36 44.19
N LEU A 680 42.44 29.02 45.24
CA LEU A 680 41.87 27.67 45.39
C LEU A 680 40.70 27.45 44.41
N LYS A 681 39.92 28.50 44.13
CA LYS A 681 38.84 28.46 43.13
C LYS A 681 39.37 28.27 41.71
N LEU A 682 40.52 28.85 41.39
CA LEU A 682 41.21 28.62 40.12
C LEU A 682 41.63 27.14 39.98
N GLY A 683 42.26 26.56 41.01
CA GLY A 683 42.65 25.14 40.98
C GLY A 683 41.47 24.16 40.89
N LEU A 684 40.33 24.47 41.52
CA LEU A 684 39.10 23.68 41.38
C LEU A 684 38.50 23.76 39.98
N LEU A 685 38.61 24.93 39.33
CA LEU A 685 38.13 25.12 37.97
C LEU A 685 39.00 24.40 36.95
N ASP A 686 40.31 24.33 37.19
CA ASP A 686 41.25 23.57 36.35
C ASP A 686 41.04 22.05 36.50
N ASN A 687 40.70 21.57 37.70
CA ASN A 687 40.38 20.16 37.91
C ASN A 687 39.10 19.71 37.19
N GLU A 688 38.14 20.62 36.97
CA GLU A 688 36.89 20.34 36.25
C GLU A 688 37.02 20.60 34.72
N GLU A 689 38.22 20.89 34.20
CA GLU A 689 38.42 21.19 32.78
C GLU A 689 38.03 20.01 31.86
N ASN A 690 38.35 18.78 32.26
CA ASN A 690 37.91 17.57 31.56
C ASN A 690 36.38 17.40 31.55
N LEU A 691 35.69 17.85 32.61
CA LEU A 691 34.23 17.85 32.66
C LEU A 691 33.65 18.90 31.69
N PHE A 692 34.30 20.06 31.57
CA PHE A 692 33.88 21.09 30.62
C PHE A 692 34.08 20.66 29.16
N ASP A 693 35.00 19.74 28.89
CA ASP A 693 35.20 19.12 27.57
C ASP A 693 34.34 17.86 27.32
N LEU A 694 33.52 17.44 28.29
CA LEU A 694 32.67 16.26 28.17
C LEU A 694 31.70 16.33 26.97
N GLY A 695 31.18 17.51 26.66
CA GLY A 695 30.29 17.71 25.50
C GLY A 695 30.97 17.37 24.17
N LEU A 696 32.27 17.65 24.06
CA LEU A 696 33.08 17.30 22.89
C LEU A 696 33.33 15.80 22.80
N TYR A 697 33.68 15.15 23.92
CA TYR A 697 33.90 13.69 23.96
C TYR A 697 32.64 12.91 23.62
N VAL A 698 31.48 13.34 24.14
CA VAL A 698 30.19 12.71 23.81
C VAL A 698 29.81 12.95 22.34
N GLY A 699 30.07 14.16 21.82
CA GLY A 699 29.83 14.48 20.41
C GLY A 699 30.70 13.67 19.43
N LEU A 700 31.96 13.40 19.78
CA LEU A 700 32.88 12.57 18.98
C LEU A 700 32.57 11.07 19.15
N GLY A 701 32.25 10.63 20.36
CA GLY A 701 31.79 9.26 20.61
C GLY A 701 30.51 8.93 19.84
N GLY A 702 29.58 9.88 19.74
CA GLY A 702 28.34 9.73 18.97
C GLY A 702 28.57 9.52 17.48
N THR A 703 29.54 10.22 16.87
CA THR A 703 29.88 10.01 15.45
C THR A 703 30.55 8.67 15.20
N VAL A 704 31.47 8.26 16.06
CA VAL A 704 32.11 6.94 15.96
C VAL A 704 31.07 5.83 16.13
N MET A 705 30.18 5.92 17.11
CA MET A 705 29.11 4.94 17.31
C MET A 705 28.16 4.88 16.10
N SER A 706 27.79 6.02 15.53
CA SER A 706 26.92 6.06 14.35
C SER A 706 27.57 5.47 13.10
N LEU A 707 28.89 5.64 12.93
CA LEU A 707 29.64 5.01 11.85
C LEU A 707 29.69 3.48 12.01
N ILE A 708 29.87 2.99 13.24
CA ILE A 708 29.85 1.55 13.55
C ILE A 708 28.46 0.96 13.26
N LEU A 709 27.39 1.62 13.73
CA LEU A 709 26.02 1.18 13.48
C LEU A 709 25.69 1.13 11.98
N LEU A 710 26.17 2.09 11.18
CA LEU A 710 26.01 2.08 9.73
C LEU A 710 26.73 0.88 9.08
N LEU A 711 27.98 0.65 9.45
CA LEU A 711 28.82 -0.42 8.88
C LEU A 711 28.36 -1.84 9.27
N VAL A 712 27.73 -2.02 10.43
CA VAL A 712 27.35 -3.35 10.97
C VAL A 712 25.87 -3.68 10.76
N LEU A 713 24.96 -2.68 10.79
CA LEU A 713 23.50 -2.91 10.78
C LEU A 713 22.79 -2.44 9.50
N ASP A 714 23.52 -1.99 8.45
CA ASP A 714 22.96 -1.52 7.17
C ASP A 714 21.87 -0.42 7.34
N VAL A 715 22.02 0.43 8.36
CA VAL A 715 21.13 1.56 8.62
C VAL A 715 21.40 2.68 7.59
N LYS A 716 20.34 3.25 7.00
CA LYS A 716 20.40 4.26 5.92
C LYS A 716 21.29 5.48 6.24
N GLN A 717 21.78 6.13 5.17
CA GLN A 717 22.61 7.35 5.19
C GLN A 717 22.04 8.51 6.03
N ASP A 718 20.74 8.56 6.27
CA ASP A 718 20.04 9.58 7.06
C ASP A 718 20.54 9.69 8.52
N ALA A 719 21.02 8.58 9.11
CA ALA A 719 21.60 8.58 10.45
C ALA A 719 22.94 9.33 10.52
N LEU A 720 23.67 9.40 9.40
CA LEU A 720 24.97 10.05 9.29
C LEU A 720 24.85 11.57 9.52
N ILE A 721 23.81 12.19 8.97
CA ILE A 721 23.53 13.63 9.16
C ILE A 721 23.27 13.91 10.64
N GLY A 722 22.47 13.08 11.30
CA GLY A 722 22.21 13.19 12.75
C GLY A 722 23.50 13.09 13.58
N ALA A 723 24.41 12.21 13.21
CA ALA A 723 25.70 12.08 13.88
C ALA A 723 26.59 13.32 13.74
N TYR A 724 26.72 13.87 12.53
CA TYR A 724 27.49 15.11 12.33
C TYR A 724 26.91 16.29 13.09
N THR A 725 25.57 16.39 13.19
CA THR A 725 24.92 17.43 14.00
C THR A 725 25.26 17.30 15.49
N SER A 726 25.44 16.08 16.01
CA SER A 726 25.85 15.84 17.40
C SER A 726 27.21 16.45 17.74
N THR A 727 28.21 16.25 16.87
CA THR A 727 29.55 16.84 17.06
C THR A 727 29.50 18.36 16.97
N LEU A 728 28.72 18.91 16.03
CA LEU A 728 28.52 20.36 15.91
C LEU A 728 27.92 20.95 17.19
N PHE A 729 26.87 20.34 17.75
CA PHE A 729 26.31 20.77 19.03
C PHE A 729 27.32 20.70 20.16
N GLY A 730 28.10 19.61 20.26
CA GLY A 730 29.16 19.48 21.27
C GLY A 730 30.18 20.62 21.21
N ILE A 731 30.69 20.95 20.02
CA ILE A 731 31.62 22.07 19.82
C ILE A 731 30.97 23.39 20.24
N LEU A 732 29.73 23.65 19.81
CA LEU A 732 29.04 24.90 20.05
C LEU A 732 28.74 25.13 21.54
N PHE A 733 28.25 24.12 22.26
CA PHE A 733 27.95 24.24 23.70
C PHE A 733 29.23 24.37 24.54
N VAL A 734 30.31 23.64 24.22
CA VAL A 734 31.60 23.77 24.91
C VAL A 734 32.21 25.15 24.65
N ALA A 735 32.18 25.63 23.40
CA ALA A 735 32.66 26.96 23.05
C ALA A 735 31.85 28.06 23.78
N ALA A 736 30.52 27.95 23.78
CA ALA A 736 29.65 28.87 24.51
C ALA A 736 30.01 28.89 26.01
N LEU A 737 30.12 27.72 26.66
CA LEU A 737 30.49 27.61 28.08
C LEU A 737 31.86 28.24 28.37
N LYS A 738 32.89 27.87 27.59
CA LYS A 738 34.26 28.31 27.82
C LYS A 738 34.45 29.81 27.56
N ILE A 739 33.91 30.32 26.46
CA ILE A 739 34.09 31.72 26.05
C ILE A 739 33.25 32.67 26.89
N THR A 740 31.97 32.36 27.10
CA THR A 740 31.03 33.33 27.71
C THR A 740 31.00 33.28 29.23
N ILE A 741 31.34 32.15 29.85
CA ILE A 741 31.19 31.96 31.30
C ILE A 741 32.53 31.69 31.98
N ILE A 742 33.29 30.70 31.53
CA ILE A 742 34.53 30.28 32.21
C ILE A 742 35.62 31.35 32.05
N ARG A 743 35.85 31.86 30.83
CA ARG A 743 36.88 32.88 30.56
C ARG A 743 36.72 34.18 31.36
N PRO A 744 35.56 34.86 31.38
CA PRO A 744 35.40 36.05 32.19
C PRO A 744 35.49 35.74 33.69
N TYR A 745 35.04 34.57 34.13
CA TYR A 745 35.15 34.16 35.53
C TYR A 745 36.60 33.88 35.95
N ARG A 746 37.40 33.18 35.12
CA ARG A 746 38.85 33.00 35.30
C ARG A 746 39.54 34.37 35.39
N ASN A 747 39.26 35.28 34.47
CA ASN A 747 39.84 36.63 34.49
C ASN A 747 39.51 37.40 35.77
N HIS A 748 38.26 37.35 36.24
CA HIS A 748 37.86 37.97 37.49
C HIS A 748 38.58 37.39 38.71
N LEU A 749 38.75 36.07 38.76
CA LEU A 749 39.48 35.40 39.84
C LEU A 749 40.98 35.69 39.82
N LEU A 750 41.60 35.80 38.64
CA LEU A 750 43.01 36.17 38.49
C LEU A 750 43.27 37.61 38.98
N VAL A 751 42.37 38.55 38.66
CA VAL A 751 42.44 39.94 39.16
C VAL A 751 42.27 39.97 40.68
N LYS A 752 41.32 39.20 41.23
CA LYS A 752 41.14 39.08 42.69
C LYS A 752 42.34 38.45 43.37
N GLN A 753 42.93 37.41 42.80
CA GLN A 753 44.13 36.76 43.31
C GLN A 753 45.34 37.71 43.30
N ALA A 754 45.50 38.51 42.24
CA ALA A 754 46.54 39.54 42.18
C ALA A 754 46.32 40.66 43.20
N GLY A 755 45.05 41.00 43.49
CA GLY A 755 44.67 41.90 44.58
C GLY A 755 44.97 41.32 45.96
N GLU A 756 44.62 40.06 46.22
CA GLU A 756 44.90 39.34 47.48
C GLU A 756 46.41 39.25 47.74
N LYS A 757 47.22 38.95 46.72
CA LYS A 757 48.70 38.92 46.81
C LYS A 757 49.35 40.28 47.09
N ARG A 758 48.66 41.40 46.84
CA ARG A 758 49.15 42.76 47.16
C ARG A 758 48.94 43.15 48.62
N TYR A 759 48.08 42.43 49.36
CA TYR A 759 47.74 42.69 50.76
C TYR A 759 48.17 41.57 51.72
N GLU A 760 48.86 40.53 51.23
CA GLU A 760 49.61 39.60 52.09
C GLU A 760 50.94 40.29 52.49
N PRO A 761 51.23 40.47 53.79
CA PRO A 761 52.46 41.10 54.27
C PRO A 761 53.72 40.29 53.98
#